data_AF-A0A409WY54-F1
#
_entry.id   AF-A0A409WY54-F1
#
_cell.length_a   1.000
_cell.length_b   1.000
_cell.length_c   1.000
_cell.angle_alpha   90.00
_cell.angle_beta   90.00
_cell.angle_gamma   90.00
#
_symmetry.space_group_name_H-M   'P 1'
#
loop_
_entity.id
_entity.type
_entity.pdbx_description
1 polymer ?
#
loop_
_entity_poly.entity_id
_entity_poly.type
_entity_poly.pdbx_seq_one_letter_code
_entity_poly.pdbx_strand_id
1 'polypeptide(L)'
;MSSTKFPISALPLASKNQLLIHHLTPDTNTPTPPQFRSKVLVESPSIQRRARLLPGPCHFSYVSPFPVPFPYDIEPPVPASAADDKGSYIEKWLADREAVHLLPSSAKYPDTPLRKYAAKNRDQPLDLIGISETGLRDCVPHLDVGDAFAVIGAPSIAHEFDDEGDPQPSDIKDVVDARQDLIDVLSGQYTLMSAPEDSSKPDSIPFAPWSIRYSGHQFGSWAGQLGDGRAITIRQYKPNVTPHPSDPQLTYELQLKGSGRTPFSRSADGLAVLRSSIREYLCSEAMEALHIPTTRSLSLISLPNLPVQRERVETACVLTRMAPSFIRIGNFEAFNGPTNMFFFGGGQQKSDYEGLRILGEWVSANVLKLDVEPGKSWGSQLVLEVARRNAKMVAGWQAYGFMHGVMNTDNVSILGLTIDYGPYAFMDVFDPHHICNHTDETGRYAYKYQPNMIVYAVRALLNALSPLIGAEAELGGKAVTAGWADGVTSEKLAEWNKAAQELKSEAERVVQETAAVEYGRLMRKRLGLRRQDFTDEAEFFKPLLELLEQYSLDFHSTFRSLSFFKPSLLPQTSSLSDSSGSDSLLQAFIAELLGRSSEPERLDHAAATSAWLAWLEKYAKRIESEADEWKDDRAAGNDIDAEREKEMRGANPRFVLRQWVLEEVIARVERDSSSGKRVLAKVMQMACNPYEPWGAENDERPESELDKEEKEERRYCGLGEKKMLGFQCSCSS
;
A
#
# COMPACT_ATOMS: atom_id res chain seq x y z
N MET A 1 0.52 -30.24 -9.54
CA MET A 1 -0.92 -30.52 -9.37
C MET A 1 -1.66 -29.27 -9.81
N SER A 2 -2.60 -29.35 -10.76
CA SER A 2 -3.38 -28.19 -11.18
C SER A 2 -4.15 -27.64 -9.98
N SER A 3 -3.87 -26.40 -9.62
CA SER A 3 -4.56 -25.67 -8.55
C SER A 3 -6.00 -25.44 -8.99
N THR A 4 -6.97 -26.02 -8.29
CA THR A 4 -8.39 -25.75 -8.53
C THR A 4 -8.65 -24.26 -8.30
N LYS A 5 -9.12 -23.56 -9.33
CA LYS A 5 -9.55 -22.15 -9.23
C LYS A 5 -11.05 -22.06 -8.90
N PHE A 6 -11.44 -20.98 -8.22
CA PHE A 6 -12.83 -20.70 -7.84
C PHE A 6 -13.20 -19.26 -8.19
N PRO A 7 -14.43 -19.01 -8.70
CA PRO A 7 -14.92 -17.64 -8.82
C PRO A 7 -15.00 -16.98 -7.45
N ILE A 8 -14.92 -15.65 -7.39
CA ILE A 8 -14.81 -14.90 -6.13
C ILE A 8 -15.95 -15.19 -5.14
N SER A 9 -17.17 -15.42 -5.62
CA SER A 9 -18.32 -15.78 -4.78
C SER A 9 -18.20 -17.18 -4.16
N ALA A 10 -17.48 -18.08 -4.81
CA ALA A 10 -17.25 -19.45 -4.37
C ALA A 10 -15.91 -19.66 -3.65
N LEU A 11 -15.08 -18.61 -3.53
CA LEU A 11 -13.84 -18.71 -2.76
C LEU A 11 -14.12 -19.13 -1.31
N PRO A 12 -13.33 -20.07 -0.75
CA PRO A 12 -13.41 -20.45 0.64
C PRO A 12 -13.33 -19.24 1.58
N LEU A 13 -14.05 -19.30 2.70
CA LEU A 13 -14.00 -18.30 3.76
C LEU A 13 -13.04 -18.76 4.86
N ALA A 14 -12.35 -17.82 5.51
CA ALA A 14 -11.51 -18.15 6.66
C ALA A 14 -12.31 -18.72 7.83
N SER A 15 -11.64 -19.56 8.64
CA SER A 15 -12.27 -20.15 9.83
C SER A 15 -12.69 -19.08 10.84
N LYS A 16 -13.66 -19.40 11.70
CA LYS A 16 -14.16 -18.48 12.73
C LYS A 16 -13.05 -17.86 13.59
N ASN A 17 -12.03 -18.64 13.93
CA ASN A 17 -10.90 -18.21 14.78
C ASN A 17 -9.90 -17.27 14.06
N GLN A 18 -10.02 -17.13 12.74
CA GLN A 18 -9.14 -16.28 11.93
C GLN A 18 -9.83 -14.99 11.51
N LEU A 19 -11.16 -14.95 11.59
CA LEU A 19 -11.95 -13.79 11.19
C LEU A 19 -11.95 -12.71 12.28
N LEU A 20 -11.34 -11.57 11.97
CA LEU A 20 -11.22 -10.43 12.89
C LEU A 20 -12.57 -10.00 13.49
N ILE A 21 -13.64 -10.04 12.70
CA ILE A 21 -15.01 -9.68 13.13
C ILE A 21 -15.60 -10.58 14.23
N HIS A 22 -15.01 -11.73 14.51
CA HIS A 22 -15.44 -12.62 15.61
C HIS A 22 -14.65 -12.43 16.90
N HIS A 23 -13.57 -11.66 16.85
CA HIS A 23 -12.69 -11.39 17.99
C HIS A 23 -12.75 -9.95 18.47
N LEU A 24 -13.27 -9.03 17.64
CA LEU A 24 -13.46 -7.64 18.00
C LEU A 24 -14.93 -7.32 18.30
N THR A 25 -15.17 -6.23 19.02
CA THR A 25 -16.51 -5.80 19.41
C THR A 25 -17.20 -5.04 18.26
N PRO A 26 -18.38 -5.48 17.78
CA PRO A 26 -19.12 -4.78 16.75
C PRO A 26 -19.84 -3.54 17.32
N ASP A 27 -20.19 -2.61 16.44
CA ASP A 27 -21.06 -1.48 16.72
C ASP A 27 -22.46 -1.93 17.19
N THR A 28 -23.00 -1.25 18.20
CA THR A 28 -24.30 -1.56 18.80
C THR A 28 -25.47 -1.34 17.84
N ASN A 29 -25.30 -0.52 16.80
CA ASN A 29 -26.32 -0.35 15.76
C ASN A 29 -26.29 -1.46 14.70
N THR A 30 -25.16 -2.19 14.61
CA THR A 30 -24.95 -3.28 13.67
C THR A 30 -24.31 -4.46 14.41
N PRO A 31 -25.03 -5.16 15.30
CA PRO A 31 -24.39 -6.04 16.29
C PRO A 31 -23.97 -7.39 15.71
N THR A 32 -24.74 -7.92 14.76
CA THR A 32 -24.53 -9.25 14.20
C THR A 32 -24.86 -9.28 12.70
N PRO A 33 -24.21 -10.12 11.89
CA PRO A 33 -24.53 -10.25 10.46
C PRO A 33 -26.01 -10.56 10.16
N PRO A 34 -26.71 -11.46 10.91
CA PRO A 34 -28.13 -11.68 10.70
C PRO A 34 -28.99 -10.44 10.93
N GLN A 35 -28.77 -9.69 12.02
CA GLN A 35 -29.51 -8.45 12.31
C GLN A 35 -29.16 -7.33 11.32
N PHE A 36 -27.90 -7.24 10.92
CA PHE A 36 -27.46 -6.30 9.90
C PHE A 36 -28.23 -6.53 8.59
N ARG A 37 -28.28 -7.77 8.12
CA ARG A 37 -28.98 -8.13 6.88
C ARG A 37 -30.49 -7.94 6.95
N SER A 38 -31.15 -8.41 8.02
CA SER A 38 -32.62 -8.45 8.09
C SER A 38 -33.27 -7.18 8.63
N LYS A 39 -32.55 -6.39 9.44
CA LYS A 39 -33.07 -5.15 10.03
C LYS A 39 -32.38 -3.92 9.49
N VAL A 40 -31.04 -3.86 9.56
CA VAL A 40 -30.32 -2.62 9.22
C VAL A 40 -30.48 -2.29 7.74
N LEU A 41 -30.20 -3.24 6.84
CA LEU A 41 -30.30 -2.99 5.39
C LEU A 41 -31.74 -2.72 4.90
N VAL A 42 -32.75 -3.18 5.65
CA VAL A 42 -34.16 -3.14 5.22
C VAL A 42 -34.94 -2.00 5.88
N GLU A 43 -34.73 -1.77 7.17
CA GLU A 43 -35.54 -0.86 7.99
C GLU A 43 -34.81 0.46 8.32
N SER A 44 -33.47 0.43 8.40
CA SER A 44 -32.67 1.59 8.83
C SER A 44 -31.34 1.77 8.09
N PRO A 45 -31.27 1.59 6.75
CA PRO A 45 -30.02 1.61 5.99
C PRO A 45 -29.27 2.95 6.08
N SER A 46 -29.92 4.04 6.48
CA SER A 46 -29.21 5.32 6.65
C SER A 46 -28.16 5.28 7.78
N ILE A 47 -28.28 4.40 8.78
CA ILE A 47 -27.35 4.37 9.95
C ILE A 47 -25.91 4.00 9.58
N GLN A 48 -25.73 3.24 8.49
CA GLN A 48 -24.42 2.91 7.92
C GLN A 48 -23.87 4.02 7.02
N ARG A 49 -24.69 4.99 6.59
CA ARG A 49 -24.29 6.06 5.66
C ARG A 49 -24.07 7.41 6.33
N ARG A 50 -24.62 7.59 7.53
CA ARG A 50 -24.46 8.80 8.34
C ARG A 50 -23.16 8.73 9.13
N ALA A 51 -22.37 9.81 9.05
CA ALA A 51 -21.18 9.92 9.88
C ALA A 51 -21.55 10.00 11.36
N ARG A 52 -20.92 9.17 12.19
CA ARG A 52 -21.20 9.09 13.63
C ARG A 52 -20.04 8.52 14.42
N LEU A 53 -20.03 8.84 15.71
CA LEU A 53 -19.13 8.22 16.67
C LEU A 53 -19.67 6.84 17.07
N LEU A 54 -18.80 5.85 17.06
CA LEU A 54 -19.12 4.54 17.62
C LEU A 54 -19.07 4.61 19.16
N PRO A 55 -19.79 3.73 19.86
CA PRO A 55 -19.60 3.57 21.30
C PRO A 55 -18.15 3.18 21.63
N GLY A 56 -17.67 3.57 22.82
CA GLY A 56 -16.28 3.34 23.28
C GLY A 56 -15.73 1.93 23.01
N PRO A 57 -16.45 0.86 23.40
CA PRO A 57 -15.97 -0.52 23.25
C PRO A 57 -15.92 -1.04 21.80
N CYS A 58 -16.60 -0.38 20.86
CA CYS A 58 -16.84 -0.91 19.51
C CYS A 58 -15.64 -0.65 18.58
N HIS A 59 -15.15 -1.70 17.92
CA HIS A 59 -13.98 -1.65 17.05
C HIS A 59 -14.33 -1.40 15.57
N PHE A 60 -15.51 -1.84 15.13
CA PHE A 60 -15.91 -1.80 13.73
C PHE A 60 -17.43 -1.72 13.60
N SER A 61 -17.93 -1.44 12.39
CA SER A 61 -19.36 -1.51 12.06
C SER A 61 -19.53 -2.37 10.80
N TYR A 62 -20.57 -3.22 10.77
CA TYR A 62 -20.95 -3.89 9.53
C TYR A 62 -21.55 -2.86 8.58
N VAL A 63 -21.11 -2.87 7.33
CA VAL A 63 -21.54 -1.95 6.29
C VAL A 63 -21.57 -2.67 4.95
N SER A 64 -22.48 -2.34 4.06
CA SER A 64 -22.51 -2.88 2.69
C SER A 64 -21.88 -1.88 1.71
N PRO A 65 -21.21 -2.33 0.64
CA PRO A 65 -20.86 -1.47 -0.49
C PRO A 65 -22.09 -0.75 -1.07
N PHE A 66 -21.94 0.54 -1.36
CA PHE A 66 -22.99 1.42 -1.86
C PHE A 66 -22.42 2.59 -2.69
N PRO A 67 -21.82 2.30 -3.86
CA PRO A 67 -21.22 3.31 -4.72
C PRO A 67 -22.30 4.10 -5.48
N VAL A 68 -22.88 5.10 -4.84
CA VAL A 68 -23.87 6.03 -5.43
C VAL A 68 -23.45 7.49 -5.18
N PRO A 69 -23.96 8.46 -5.95
CA PRO A 69 -23.59 9.86 -5.79
C PRO A 69 -23.94 10.39 -4.39
N PHE A 70 -23.08 11.24 -3.83
CA PHE A 70 -23.34 11.97 -2.60
C PHE A 70 -23.14 13.48 -2.81
N PRO A 71 -24.01 14.37 -2.29
CA PRO A 71 -25.20 14.09 -1.47
C PRO A 71 -26.26 13.26 -2.20
N TYR A 72 -27.03 12.46 -1.46
CA TYR A 72 -28.08 11.62 -2.04
C TYR A 72 -29.22 12.50 -2.55
N ASP A 73 -29.45 12.53 -3.86
CA ASP A 73 -30.56 13.24 -4.47
C ASP A 73 -31.83 12.37 -4.41
N ILE A 74 -32.64 12.59 -3.38
CA ILE A 74 -33.84 11.82 -3.09
C ILE A 74 -35.06 12.63 -3.52
N GLU A 75 -35.61 12.31 -4.69
CA GLU A 75 -36.82 12.96 -5.21
C GLU A 75 -38.05 12.67 -4.34
N PRO A 76 -38.87 13.66 -3.98
CA PRO A 76 -40.09 13.43 -3.21
C PRO A 76 -41.17 12.71 -4.06
N PRO A 77 -42.02 11.87 -3.44
CA PRO A 77 -43.12 11.21 -4.17
C PRO A 77 -44.15 12.24 -4.67
N VAL A 78 -44.77 11.96 -5.82
CA VAL A 78 -45.80 12.81 -6.44
C VAL A 78 -47.19 12.18 -6.25
N PRO A 79 -48.20 12.89 -5.70
CA PRO A 79 -48.16 14.27 -5.20
C PRO A 79 -47.40 14.39 -3.86
N ALA A 80 -46.73 15.52 -3.63
CA ALA A 80 -45.88 15.77 -2.45
C ALA A 80 -46.59 15.63 -1.09
N SER A 81 -47.92 15.63 -1.07
CA SER A 81 -48.76 15.35 0.11
C SER A 81 -48.88 13.86 0.45
N ALA A 82 -48.29 12.95 -0.33
CA ALA A 82 -48.38 11.50 -0.14
C ALA A 82 -47.31 10.92 0.81
N ALA A 83 -46.33 11.72 1.25
CA ALA A 83 -45.31 11.32 2.22
C ALA A 83 -45.58 11.95 3.59
N ASP A 84 -46.49 11.35 4.36
CA ASP A 84 -46.75 11.76 5.75
C ASP A 84 -45.50 11.57 6.66
N ASP A 85 -44.54 10.73 6.24
CA ASP A 85 -43.25 10.53 6.91
C ASP A 85 -42.06 10.54 5.93
N LYS A 86 -41.34 11.67 5.90
CA LYS A 86 -40.11 11.85 5.10
C LYS A 86 -38.99 10.90 5.51
N GLY A 87 -38.88 10.57 6.80
CA GLY A 87 -37.84 9.68 7.31
C GLY A 87 -38.02 8.27 6.76
N SER A 88 -39.23 7.72 6.88
CA SER A 88 -39.58 6.42 6.31
C SER A 88 -39.38 6.35 4.79
N TYR A 89 -39.64 7.45 4.07
CA TYR A 89 -39.38 7.51 2.63
C TYR A 89 -37.88 7.41 2.30
N ILE A 90 -37.03 8.13 3.03
CA ILE A 90 -35.57 8.07 2.87
C ILE A 90 -35.05 6.66 3.13
N GLU A 91 -35.48 6.02 4.22
CA GLU A 91 -35.05 4.65 4.54
C GLU A 91 -35.47 3.67 3.45
N LYS A 92 -36.70 3.81 2.91
CA LYS A 92 -37.17 2.99 1.79
C LYS A 92 -36.35 3.22 0.52
N TRP A 93 -36.06 4.46 0.17
CA TRP A 93 -35.25 4.81 -1.02
C TRP A 93 -33.85 4.20 -0.95
N LEU A 94 -33.25 4.20 0.25
CA LEU A 94 -31.96 3.57 0.52
C LEU A 94 -32.08 2.04 0.46
N ALA A 95 -33.07 1.45 1.13
CA ALA A 95 -33.29 0.00 1.19
C ALA A 95 -33.48 -0.61 -0.22
N ASP A 96 -34.19 0.07 -1.11
CA ASP A 96 -34.37 -0.33 -2.52
C ASP A 96 -33.04 -0.40 -3.31
N ARG A 97 -31.97 0.20 -2.78
CA ARG A 97 -30.61 0.23 -3.37
C ARG A 97 -29.60 -0.60 -2.59
N GLU A 98 -30.00 -1.17 -1.45
CA GLU A 98 -29.17 -2.07 -0.66
C GLU A 98 -29.20 -3.48 -1.23
N ALA A 99 -28.09 -4.20 -1.04
CA ALA A 99 -27.95 -5.58 -1.50
C ALA A 99 -28.70 -6.56 -0.57
N VAL A 100 -30.03 -6.61 -0.69
CA VAL A 100 -30.90 -7.45 0.15
C VAL A 100 -31.50 -8.64 -0.60
N HIS A 101 -31.46 -8.65 -1.93
CA HIS A 101 -32.06 -9.72 -2.73
C HIS A 101 -31.09 -10.89 -2.89
N LEU A 102 -31.39 -12.00 -2.20
CA LEU A 102 -30.62 -13.23 -2.29
C LEU A 102 -30.70 -13.83 -3.70
N LEU A 103 -29.55 -14.03 -4.34
CA LEU A 103 -29.45 -14.72 -5.62
C LEU A 103 -29.37 -16.24 -5.45
N PRO A 104 -29.83 -17.03 -6.44
CA PRO A 104 -29.69 -18.48 -6.42
C PRO A 104 -28.23 -18.92 -6.26
N SER A 105 -28.03 -20.04 -5.56
CA SER A 105 -26.70 -20.63 -5.41
C SER A 105 -26.22 -21.22 -6.74
N SER A 106 -24.92 -21.17 -6.98
CA SER A 106 -24.34 -21.83 -8.16
C SER A 106 -24.54 -23.34 -8.04
N ALA A 107 -25.07 -23.97 -9.09
CA ALA A 107 -25.17 -25.43 -9.15
C ALA A 107 -23.80 -26.12 -9.11
N LYS A 108 -22.74 -25.44 -9.56
CA LYS A 108 -21.35 -25.91 -9.54
C LYS A 108 -20.72 -25.80 -8.15
N TYR A 109 -21.20 -24.86 -7.33
CA TYR A 109 -20.72 -24.61 -5.97
C TYR A 109 -21.91 -24.48 -4.99
N PRO A 110 -22.64 -25.57 -4.71
CA PRO A 110 -23.86 -25.52 -3.89
C PRO A 110 -23.56 -25.19 -2.41
N ASP A 111 -22.38 -25.59 -1.93
CA ASP A 111 -21.95 -25.51 -0.53
C ASP A 111 -21.10 -24.27 -0.21
N THR A 112 -21.18 -23.20 -1.03
CA THR A 112 -20.45 -21.96 -0.73
C THR A 112 -20.90 -21.36 0.61
N PRO A 113 -19.95 -20.98 1.50
CA PRO A 113 -20.27 -20.45 2.81
C PRO A 113 -20.97 -19.08 2.75
N LEU A 114 -20.65 -18.30 1.72
CA LEU A 114 -21.28 -17.01 1.45
C LEU A 114 -22.28 -17.12 0.30
N ARG A 115 -23.32 -16.30 0.38
CA ARG A 115 -24.33 -16.12 -0.67
C ARG A 115 -24.24 -14.73 -1.27
N LYS A 116 -24.62 -14.61 -2.53
CA LYS A 116 -24.69 -13.35 -3.26
C LYS A 116 -26.00 -12.65 -2.98
N TYR A 117 -25.90 -11.36 -2.67
CA TYR A 117 -27.04 -10.47 -2.56
C TYR A 117 -26.90 -9.33 -3.56
N ALA A 118 -27.98 -9.04 -4.28
CA ALA A 118 -28.06 -7.96 -5.25
C ALA A 118 -28.98 -6.85 -4.74
N ALA A 119 -28.76 -5.64 -5.25
CA ALA A 119 -29.65 -4.51 -5.05
C ALA A 119 -30.69 -4.47 -6.17
N LYS A 120 -31.88 -3.92 -5.89
CA LYS A 120 -32.94 -3.78 -6.91
C LYS A 120 -32.65 -2.64 -7.88
N ASN A 121 -32.15 -1.52 -7.35
CA ASN A 121 -31.99 -0.27 -8.09
C ASN A 121 -30.52 0.19 -8.11
N ARG A 122 -29.60 -0.67 -8.58
CA ARG A 122 -28.17 -0.35 -8.70
C ARG A 122 -27.56 -0.98 -9.94
N ASP A 123 -28.13 -0.62 -11.09
CA ASP A 123 -27.62 -1.00 -12.41
C ASP A 123 -26.93 0.20 -13.03
N GLN A 124 -25.63 0.30 -12.80
CA GLN A 124 -24.77 1.27 -13.46
C GLN A 124 -23.71 0.53 -14.27
N PRO A 125 -23.26 1.08 -15.41
CA PRO A 125 -22.18 0.46 -16.17
C PRO A 125 -20.94 0.31 -15.31
N LEU A 126 -20.30 -0.84 -15.41
CA LEU A 126 -19.04 -1.17 -14.76
C LEU A 126 -18.01 -1.45 -15.85
N ASP A 127 -16.83 -0.90 -15.68
CA ASP A 127 -15.73 -1.14 -16.61
C ASP A 127 -14.49 -1.65 -15.86
N LEU A 128 -14.11 -2.89 -16.12
CA LEU A 128 -12.87 -3.46 -15.59
C LEU A 128 -11.70 -2.86 -16.36
N ILE A 129 -10.89 -2.06 -15.68
CA ILE A 129 -9.77 -1.34 -16.30
C ILE A 129 -8.40 -1.91 -15.93
N GLY A 130 -8.30 -2.75 -14.90
CA GLY A 130 -7.03 -3.36 -14.52
C GLY A 130 -7.18 -4.53 -13.57
N ILE A 131 -6.31 -5.53 -13.73
CA ILE A 131 -6.06 -6.62 -12.79
C ILE A 131 -4.55 -6.80 -12.63
N SER A 132 -4.09 -6.86 -11.37
CA SER A 132 -2.69 -7.08 -11.05
C SER A 132 -2.37 -8.58 -11.12
N GLU A 133 -1.49 -8.96 -12.04
CA GLU A 133 -1.04 -10.35 -12.18
C GLU A 133 -0.24 -10.80 -10.94
N THR A 134 0.65 -9.95 -10.44
CA THR A 134 1.45 -10.23 -9.23
C THR A 134 0.57 -10.29 -7.99
N GLY A 135 -0.38 -9.36 -7.83
CA GLY A 135 -1.35 -9.40 -6.74
C GLY A 135 -2.21 -10.67 -6.77
N LEU A 136 -2.69 -11.08 -7.96
CA LEU A 136 -3.41 -12.33 -8.15
C LEU A 136 -2.55 -13.54 -7.78
N ARG A 137 -1.33 -13.63 -8.32
CA ARG A 137 -0.40 -14.75 -8.13
C ARG A 137 0.04 -14.89 -6.67
N ASP A 138 0.39 -13.79 -6.01
CA ASP A 138 1.03 -13.79 -4.70
C ASP A 138 0.02 -13.74 -3.55
N CYS A 139 -1.16 -13.13 -3.72
CA CYS A 139 -2.12 -12.99 -2.63
C CYS A 139 -3.30 -13.97 -2.73
N VAL A 140 -3.82 -14.18 -3.95
CA VAL A 140 -5.05 -14.94 -4.19
C VAL A 140 -4.95 -15.90 -5.39
N PRO A 141 -3.95 -16.82 -5.44
CA PRO A 141 -3.66 -17.66 -6.62
C PRO A 141 -4.77 -18.64 -7.03
N HIS A 142 -5.78 -18.84 -6.17
CA HIS A 142 -6.95 -19.70 -6.43
C HIS A 142 -8.15 -18.93 -6.97
N LEU A 143 -8.07 -17.59 -7.03
CA LEU A 143 -9.12 -16.79 -7.62
C LEU A 143 -9.17 -17.03 -9.13
N ASP A 144 -10.32 -17.48 -9.60
CA ASP A 144 -10.65 -17.50 -11.01
C ASP A 144 -11.10 -16.11 -11.45
N VAL A 145 -10.35 -15.54 -12.39
CA VAL A 145 -10.66 -14.22 -12.99
C VAL A 145 -11.29 -14.38 -14.37
N GLY A 146 -11.56 -15.62 -14.83
CA GLY A 146 -12.07 -15.88 -16.16
C GLY A 146 -11.13 -15.40 -17.26
N ASP A 147 -11.69 -14.71 -18.26
CA ASP A 147 -10.99 -14.09 -19.39
C ASP A 147 -10.66 -12.61 -19.14
N ALA A 148 -10.61 -12.16 -17.89
CA ALA A 148 -10.42 -10.75 -17.57
C ALA A 148 -9.16 -10.10 -18.17
N PHE A 149 -8.04 -10.83 -18.25
CA PHE A 149 -6.84 -10.34 -18.94
C PHE A 149 -7.05 -10.16 -20.45
N ALA A 150 -7.86 -11.02 -21.08
CA ALA A 150 -8.20 -10.87 -22.50
C ALA A 150 -9.09 -9.64 -22.74
N VAL A 151 -10.02 -9.34 -21.82
CA VAL A 151 -10.86 -8.13 -21.88
C VAL A 151 -10.05 -6.84 -21.68
N ILE A 152 -8.93 -6.89 -20.95
CA ILE A 152 -8.01 -5.76 -20.80
C ILE A 152 -7.19 -5.52 -22.08
N GLY A 153 -6.86 -6.60 -22.82
CA GLY A 153 -6.05 -6.57 -24.04
C GLY A 153 -4.55 -6.72 -23.77
N ALA A 154 -3.75 -6.88 -24.83
CA ALA A 154 -2.30 -7.00 -24.68
C ALA A 154 -1.68 -5.70 -24.12
N PRO A 155 -0.78 -5.80 -23.12
CA PRO A 155 -0.07 -4.65 -22.58
C PRO A 155 0.78 -3.95 -23.65
N SER A 156 0.55 -2.65 -23.86
CA SER A 156 1.40 -1.80 -24.71
C SER A 156 1.28 -0.34 -24.30
N ILE A 157 2.40 0.39 -24.35
CA ILE A 157 2.44 1.86 -24.19
C ILE A 157 2.55 2.61 -25.52
N ALA A 158 2.80 1.93 -26.64
CA ALA A 158 2.78 2.54 -27.96
C ALA A 158 1.44 3.25 -28.27
N HIS A 159 1.47 4.26 -29.15
CA HIS A 159 0.27 4.99 -29.57
C HIS A 159 -0.54 4.28 -30.66
N GLU A 160 0.11 3.39 -31.41
CA GLU A 160 -0.50 2.56 -32.45
C GLU A 160 -0.40 1.11 -31.97
N PHE A 161 -1.55 0.45 -31.88
CA PHE A 161 -1.65 -0.94 -31.45
C PHE A 161 -1.80 -1.82 -32.68
N ASP A 162 -1.08 -2.93 -32.70
CA ASP A 162 -1.41 -4.03 -33.59
C ASP A 162 -2.38 -4.96 -32.84
N ASP A 163 -3.62 -5.03 -33.30
CA ASP A 163 -4.61 -5.94 -32.73
C ASP A 163 -4.39 -7.39 -33.22
N GLU A 164 -3.47 -7.63 -34.17
CA GLU A 164 -3.12 -8.98 -34.60
C GLU A 164 -2.45 -9.77 -33.46
N GLY A 165 -3.11 -10.84 -33.03
CA GLY A 165 -2.62 -11.73 -31.97
C GLY A 165 -3.11 -11.39 -30.57
N ASP A 166 -3.98 -10.38 -30.42
CA ASP A 166 -4.58 -10.07 -29.14
C ASP A 166 -5.41 -11.23 -28.58
N PRO A 167 -5.34 -11.47 -27.26
CA PRO A 167 -6.22 -12.42 -26.61
C PRO A 167 -7.67 -11.97 -26.79
N GLN A 168 -8.48 -12.81 -27.43
CA GLN A 168 -9.90 -12.52 -27.63
C GLN A 168 -10.71 -12.90 -26.39
N PRO A 169 -11.73 -12.12 -26.01
CA PRO A 169 -12.70 -12.52 -25.00
C PRO A 169 -13.28 -13.90 -25.30
N SER A 170 -13.53 -14.68 -24.25
CA SER A 170 -14.00 -16.04 -24.38
C SER A 170 -15.52 -16.07 -24.59
N ASP A 171 -16.00 -16.94 -25.48
CA ASP A 171 -17.44 -17.27 -25.58
C ASP A 171 -17.83 -18.42 -24.62
N ILE A 172 -16.88 -18.97 -23.85
CA ILE A 172 -17.15 -20.05 -22.91
C ILE A 172 -17.88 -19.50 -21.70
N LYS A 173 -19.15 -19.91 -21.53
CA LYS A 173 -20.04 -19.40 -20.47
C LYS A 173 -19.40 -19.40 -19.08
N ASP A 174 -18.77 -20.50 -18.66
CA ASP A 174 -18.15 -20.60 -17.33
C ASP A 174 -17.03 -19.57 -17.12
N VAL A 175 -16.27 -19.26 -18.17
CA VAL A 175 -15.16 -18.29 -18.14
C VAL A 175 -15.72 -16.86 -18.04
N VAL A 176 -16.73 -16.55 -18.84
CA VAL A 176 -17.44 -15.27 -18.82
C VAL A 176 -18.14 -15.06 -17.47
N ASP A 177 -18.81 -16.09 -16.94
CA ASP A 177 -19.49 -16.06 -15.65
C ASP A 177 -18.49 -15.77 -14.51
N ALA A 178 -17.29 -16.37 -14.54
CA ALA A 178 -16.25 -16.12 -13.54
C ALA A 178 -15.75 -14.66 -13.56
N ARG A 179 -15.50 -14.11 -14.76
CA ARG A 179 -15.15 -12.69 -14.92
C ARG A 179 -16.28 -11.77 -14.47
N GLN A 180 -17.52 -12.05 -14.81
CA GLN A 180 -18.64 -11.22 -14.40
C GLN A 180 -18.86 -11.26 -12.89
N ASP A 181 -18.76 -12.44 -12.28
CA ASP A 181 -18.82 -12.61 -10.82
C ASP A 181 -17.73 -11.80 -10.10
N LEU A 182 -16.52 -11.75 -10.67
CA LEU A 182 -15.42 -10.90 -10.19
C LEU A 182 -15.81 -9.41 -10.23
N ILE A 183 -16.28 -8.92 -11.38
CA ILE A 183 -16.64 -7.52 -11.59
C ILE A 183 -17.78 -7.10 -10.66
N ASP A 184 -18.84 -7.90 -10.57
CA ASP A 184 -20.03 -7.57 -9.78
C ASP A 184 -19.72 -7.53 -8.27
N VAL A 185 -18.89 -8.45 -7.77
CA VAL A 185 -18.50 -8.46 -6.35
C VAL A 185 -17.51 -7.35 -6.02
N LEU A 186 -16.48 -7.14 -6.86
CA LEU A 186 -15.42 -6.16 -6.58
C LEU A 186 -15.85 -4.71 -6.84
N SER A 187 -16.90 -4.48 -7.63
CA SER A 187 -17.55 -3.17 -7.75
C SER A 187 -18.48 -2.85 -6.58
N GLY A 188 -18.84 -3.87 -5.79
CA GLY A 188 -19.87 -3.78 -4.77
C GLY A 188 -21.30 -3.89 -5.32
N GLN A 189 -21.51 -4.19 -6.61
CA GLN A 189 -22.84 -4.45 -7.17
C GLN A 189 -23.49 -5.68 -6.52
N TYR A 190 -22.72 -6.74 -6.29
CA TYR A 190 -23.08 -7.85 -5.42
C TYR A 190 -22.35 -7.77 -4.09
N THR A 191 -23.07 -8.08 -3.02
CA THR A 191 -22.50 -8.19 -1.68
C THR A 191 -22.53 -9.64 -1.23
N LEU A 192 -21.41 -10.11 -0.68
CA LEU A 192 -21.28 -11.45 -0.14
C LEU A 192 -21.55 -11.42 1.36
N MET A 193 -22.55 -12.16 1.81
CA MET A 193 -22.91 -12.30 3.22
C MET A 193 -23.23 -13.77 3.52
N SER A 194 -23.19 -14.15 4.80
CA SER A 194 -23.67 -15.47 5.21
C SER A 194 -25.15 -15.66 4.82
N ALA A 195 -25.55 -16.91 4.62
CA ALA A 195 -26.94 -17.24 4.32
C ALA A 195 -27.87 -16.86 5.50
N PRO A 196 -29.19 -16.74 5.27
CA PRO A 196 -30.17 -16.75 6.35
C PRO A 196 -29.96 -17.98 7.25
N GLU A 197 -30.13 -17.83 8.56
CA GLU A 197 -29.95 -18.93 9.51
C GLU A 197 -30.84 -20.10 9.09
N ASP A 198 -30.21 -21.20 8.71
CA ASP A 198 -30.86 -22.48 8.44
C ASP A 198 -30.57 -23.36 9.64
N SER A 199 -31.60 -23.72 10.40
CA SER A 199 -31.50 -24.62 11.55
C SER A 199 -30.91 -25.99 11.20
N SER A 200 -30.83 -26.35 9.91
CA SER A 200 -30.19 -27.58 9.42
C SER A 200 -28.68 -27.46 9.14
N LYS A 201 -28.10 -26.25 9.16
CA LYS A 201 -26.65 -26.00 8.92
C LYS A 201 -26.01 -25.19 10.06
N PRO A 202 -25.83 -25.77 11.26
CA PRO A 202 -25.28 -25.08 12.43
C PRO A 202 -23.82 -24.61 12.28
N ASP A 203 -23.09 -25.12 11.29
CA ASP A 203 -21.68 -24.77 11.03
C ASP A 203 -21.50 -23.52 10.13
N SER A 204 -22.58 -22.79 9.78
CA SER A 204 -22.44 -21.59 8.95
C SER A 204 -21.69 -20.49 9.69
N ILE A 205 -20.62 -19.97 9.08
CA ILE A 205 -19.79 -18.88 9.64
C ILE A 205 -20.52 -17.55 9.41
N PRO A 206 -20.96 -16.82 10.45
CA PRO A 206 -21.65 -15.55 10.28
C PRO A 206 -20.72 -14.50 9.68
N PHE A 207 -21.14 -13.86 8.58
CA PHE A 207 -20.28 -12.94 7.86
C PHE A 207 -21.10 -11.84 7.19
N ALA A 208 -20.65 -10.61 7.32
CA ALA A 208 -21.08 -9.47 6.51
C ALA A 208 -19.88 -8.51 6.34
N PRO A 209 -19.82 -7.71 5.26
CA PRO A 209 -18.75 -6.75 5.08
C PRO A 209 -18.72 -5.71 6.20
N TRP A 210 -17.55 -5.13 6.45
CA TRP A 210 -17.33 -4.22 7.59
C TRP A 210 -16.31 -3.12 7.27
N SER A 211 -16.33 -2.09 8.12
CA SER A 211 -15.37 -1.00 8.13
C SER A 211 -14.85 -0.79 9.54
N ILE A 212 -13.55 -0.55 9.70
CA ILE A 212 -12.93 -0.47 11.03
C ILE A 212 -12.87 0.98 11.54
N ARG A 213 -12.99 1.13 12.87
CA ARG A 213 -12.72 2.38 13.58
C ARG A 213 -11.23 2.53 13.84
N TYR A 214 -10.70 3.71 13.59
CA TYR A 214 -9.43 4.19 14.11
C TYR A 214 -9.53 5.69 14.39
N SER A 215 -8.52 6.24 15.05
CA SER A 215 -8.28 7.66 15.24
C SER A 215 -6.87 7.97 14.76
N GLY A 216 -6.36 9.18 14.97
CA GLY A 216 -4.96 9.47 14.67
C GLY A 216 -4.54 10.91 14.88
N HIS A 217 -3.23 11.13 14.88
CA HIS A 217 -2.60 12.42 14.82
C HIS A 217 -2.34 12.80 13.36
N GLN A 218 -3.12 13.75 12.84
CA GLN A 218 -2.97 14.29 11.50
C GLN A 218 -2.06 15.52 11.55
N PHE A 219 -0.91 15.47 10.84
CA PHE A 219 0.11 16.52 10.89
C PHE A 219 0.55 16.90 12.32
N GLY A 220 0.52 15.92 13.24
CA GLY A 220 0.86 16.11 14.66
C GLY A 220 -0.28 16.60 15.55
N SER A 221 -1.45 16.93 14.99
CA SER A 221 -2.65 17.31 15.74
C SER A 221 -3.63 16.14 15.86
N TRP A 222 -4.19 15.94 17.04
CA TRP A 222 -5.21 14.91 17.25
C TRP A 222 -6.49 15.19 16.44
N ALA A 223 -6.92 14.21 15.64
CA ALA A 223 -8.09 14.35 14.74
C ALA A 223 -9.39 13.75 15.28
N GLY A 224 -9.37 13.15 16.48
CA GLY A 224 -10.52 12.41 17.02
C GLY A 224 -10.81 11.13 16.22
N GLN A 225 -12.06 10.65 16.27
CA GLN A 225 -12.45 9.44 15.56
C GLN A 225 -12.39 9.65 14.03
N LEU A 226 -11.60 8.81 13.39
CA LEU A 226 -11.54 8.59 11.95
C LEU A 226 -12.22 7.25 11.65
N GLY A 227 -11.52 6.35 10.96
CA GLY A 227 -12.03 5.06 10.53
C GLY A 227 -12.07 4.94 9.01
N ASP A 228 -12.42 3.75 8.53
CA ASP A 228 -12.55 3.45 7.12
C ASP A 228 -13.72 4.22 6.49
N GLY A 229 -13.50 5.50 6.17
CA GLY A 229 -14.53 6.42 5.67
C GLY A 229 -14.95 6.18 4.21
N ARG A 230 -14.19 5.40 3.47
CA ARG A 230 -14.44 5.03 2.06
C ARG A 230 -13.90 3.66 1.72
N ALA A 231 -13.67 2.83 2.74
CA ALA A 231 -13.07 1.52 2.56
C ALA A 231 -13.96 0.47 3.26
N ILE A 232 -14.21 -0.65 2.59
CA ILE A 232 -15.08 -1.71 3.11
C ILE A 232 -14.39 -3.05 2.89
N THR A 233 -14.12 -3.78 3.96
CA THR A 233 -13.58 -5.13 3.88
C THR A 233 -14.71 -6.09 3.52
N ILE A 234 -14.57 -6.77 2.39
CA ILE A 234 -15.61 -7.63 1.81
C ILE A 234 -15.30 -9.11 1.96
N ARG A 235 -14.04 -9.49 2.24
CA ARG A 235 -13.59 -10.86 2.48
C ARG A 235 -12.28 -10.89 3.26
N GLN A 236 -12.05 -11.99 3.98
CA GLN A 236 -10.75 -12.37 4.53
C GLN A 236 -10.44 -13.80 4.08
N TYR A 237 -9.27 -14.00 3.49
CA TYR A 237 -8.87 -15.20 2.77
C TYR A 237 -7.87 -16.04 3.58
N LYS A 238 -8.20 -17.32 3.91
CA LYS A 238 -7.34 -18.55 4.03
C LYS A 238 -7.94 -19.64 4.95
N PRO A 239 -7.48 -20.91 4.93
CA PRO A 239 -7.25 -21.83 3.82
C PRO A 239 -8.24 -23.01 3.87
N ASN A 240 -8.76 -23.43 2.71
CA ASN A 240 -8.93 -24.84 2.31
C ASN A 240 -9.43 -24.91 0.86
N VAL A 241 -8.60 -24.37 -0.04
CA VAL A 241 -8.03 -24.92 -1.28
C VAL A 241 -7.30 -23.71 -1.90
N THR A 242 -6.00 -23.48 -1.79
CA THR A 242 -4.81 -24.14 -1.22
C THR A 242 -4.11 -23.10 -0.30
N PRO A 243 -3.20 -23.48 0.60
CA PRO A 243 -2.28 -22.53 1.25
C PRO A 243 -1.67 -21.56 0.23
N HIS A 244 -1.29 -20.35 0.65
CA HIS A 244 -0.26 -19.63 -0.11
C HIS A 244 0.89 -20.63 -0.30
N PRO A 245 1.36 -20.92 -1.53
CA PRO A 245 2.17 -22.10 -1.79
C PRO A 245 3.39 -22.25 -0.86
N SER A 246 3.90 -21.13 -0.35
CA SER A 246 5.04 -21.08 0.58
C SER A 246 4.71 -20.92 2.07
N ASP A 247 3.50 -20.51 2.46
CA ASP A 247 3.13 -20.34 3.88
C ASP A 247 1.63 -20.62 4.09
N PRO A 248 1.23 -21.76 4.69
CA PRO A 248 -0.16 -22.09 4.98
C PRO A 248 -0.90 -21.22 6.00
N GLN A 249 -0.24 -20.31 6.73
CA GLN A 249 -0.85 -19.49 7.77
C GLN A 249 -1.07 -18.01 7.40
N LEU A 250 -0.54 -17.56 6.26
CA LEU A 250 -0.72 -16.18 5.77
C LEU A 250 -2.12 -15.87 5.19
N THR A 251 -2.95 -15.10 5.87
CA THR A 251 -4.27 -14.67 5.35
C THR A 251 -4.19 -13.32 4.64
N TYR A 252 -5.11 -13.01 3.72
CA TYR A 252 -5.26 -11.67 3.13
C TYR A 252 -6.69 -11.14 3.29
N GLU A 253 -6.84 -9.91 3.77
CA GLU A 253 -8.08 -9.15 3.74
C GLU A 253 -8.25 -8.50 2.35
N LEU A 254 -9.45 -8.57 1.76
CA LEU A 254 -9.82 -7.85 0.54
C LEU A 254 -10.70 -6.65 0.92
N GLN A 255 -10.21 -5.46 0.63
CA GLN A 255 -10.88 -4.21 0.95
C GLN A 255 -11.17 -3.40 -0.32
N LEU A 256 -12.43 -3.01 -0.49
CA LEU A 256 -12.86 -2.12 -1.56
C LEU A 256 -12.70 -0.67 -1.10
N LYS A 257 -11.88 0.11 -1.80
CA LYS A 257 -11.70 1.54 -1.58
C LYS A 257 -12.48 2.32 -2.64
N GLY A 258 -13.31 3.26 -2.19
CA GLY A 258 -14.20 4.05 -3.05
C GLY A 258 -15.60 3.45 -3.23
N SER A 259 -15.98 2.44 -2.44
CA SER A 259 -17.24 1.71 -2.59
C SER A 259 -18.42 2.30 -1.82
N GLY A 260 -18.36 3.58 -1.42
CA GLY A 260 -19.48 4.31 -0.81
C GLY A 260 -19.27 4.69 0.66
N ARG A 261 -20.26 5.42 1.21
CA ARG A 261 -20.21 5.97 2.58
C ARG A 261 -20.31 4.90 3.66
N THR A 262 -19.64 5.16 4.78
CA THR A 262 -19.63 4.40 6.02
C THR A 262 -19.92 5.35 7.20
N PRO A 263 -20.08 4.83 8.44
CA PRO A 263 -20.17 5.67 9.64
C PRO A 263 -18.95 6.57 9.86
N PHE A 264 -17.84 6.29 9.18
CA PHE A 264 -16.55 6.96 9.34
C PHE A 264 -16.27 8.01 8.24
N SER A 265 -17.18 8.19 7.27
CA SER A 265 -16.96 9.10 6.12
C SER A 265 -16.84 10.58 6.50
N ARG A 266 -17.23 10.97 7.73
CA ARG A 266 -17.31 12.38 8.14
C ARG A 266 -18.12 13.19 7.11
N SER A 267 -17.56 14.27 6.59
CA SER A 267 -18.15 15.08 5.53
C SER A 267 -17.88 14.56 4.10
N ALA A 268 -17.00 13.57 3.93
CA ALA A 268 -16.63 13.05 2.61
C ALA A 268 -17.70 12.13 2.01
N ASP A 269 -17.69 11.97 0.69
CA ASP A 269 -18.67 11.20 -0.10
C ASP A 269 -18.51 9.67 -0.03
N GLY A 270 -17.40 9.16 0.52
CA GLY A 270 -17.13 7.72 0.58
C GLY A 270 -16.68 7.11 -0.75
N LEU A 271 -16.44 7.93 -1.78
CA LEU A 271 -16.02 7.49 -3.11
C LEU A 271 -14.52 7.73 -3.32
N ALA A 272 -13.96 7.10 -4.35
CA ALA A 272 -12.60 7.35 -4.84
C ALA A 272 -12.66 7.61 -6.34
N VAL A 273 -11.70 8.36 -6.85
CA VAL A 273 -11.63 8.78 -8.27
C VAL A 273 -10.57 7.98 -9.02
N LEU A 274 -10.77 7.85 -10.34
CA LEU A 274 -9.90 7.11 -11.25
C LEU A 274 -8.41 7.42 -11.04
N ARG A 275 -8.01 8.70 -11.02
CA ARG A 275 -6.62 9.10 -10.83
C ARG A 275 -6.01 8.55 -9.53
N SER A 276 -6.73 8.66 -8.41
CA SER A 276 -6.23 8.26 -7.09
C SER A 276 -6.12 6.74 -7.01
N SER A 277 -7.08 6.03 -7.60
CA SER A 277 -7.10 4.59 -7.65
C SER A 277 -5.98 4.02 -8.53
N ILE A 278 -5.69 4.63 -9.69
CA ILE A 278 -4.56 4.23 -10.56
C ILE A 278 -3.21 4.39 -9.85
N ARG A 279 -3.00 5.53 -9.17
CA ARG A 279 -1.76 5.78 -8.41
C ARG A 279 -1.51 4.71 -7.37
N GLU A 280 -2.52 4.43 -6.54
CA GLU A 280 -2.41 3.41 -5.51
C GLU A 280 -2.26 2.00 -6.09
N TYR A 281 -3.03 1.67 -7.14
CA TYR A 281 -2.96 0.38 -7.83
C TYR A 281 -1.55 0.05 -8.33
N LEU A 282 -0.90 1.00 -9.03
CA LEU A 282 0.45 0.82 -9.56
C LEU A 282 1.51 0.85 -8.46
N CYS A 283 1.41 1.77 -7.50
CA CYS A 283 2.46 1.94 -6.49
C CYS A 283 2.52 0.79 -5.49
N SER A 284 1.38 0.18 -5.16
CA SER A 284 1.32 -1.03 -4.33
C SER A 284 2.25 -2.12 -4.89
N GLU A 285 2.18 -2.38 -6.19
CA GLU A 285 2.98 -3.46 -6.80
C GLU A 285 4.41 -3.01 -7.12
N ALA A 286 4.62 -1.72 -7.43
CA ALA A 286 5.98 -1.17 -7.54
C ALA A 286 6.77 -1.34 -6.23
N MET A 287 6.15 -1.07 -5.08
CA MET A 287 6.80 -1.22 -3.77
C MET A 287 7.11 -2.68 -3.45
N GLU A 288 6.23 -3.61 -3.81
CA GLU A 288 6.48 -5.05 -3.67
C GLU A 288 7.68 -5.49 -4.51
N ALA A 289 7.75 -5.04 -5.78
CA ALA A 289 8.86 -5.37 -6.68
C ALA A 289 10.20 -4.79 -6.20
N LEU A 290 10.18 -3.67 -5.46
CA LEU A 290 11.33 -3.12 -4.76
C LEU A 290 11.67 -3.85 -3.45
N HIS A 291 10.88 -4.87 -3.07
CA HIS A 291 10.95 -5.60 -1.81
C HIS A 291 10.77 -4.70 -0.58
N ILE A 292 9.97 -3.65 -0.72
CA ILE A 292 9.58 -2.79 0.40
C ILE A 292 8.20 -3.26 0.88
N PRO A 293 8.04 -3.64 2.16
CA PRO A 293 6.77 -4.14 2.66
C PRO A 293 5.61 -3.20 2.38
N THR A 294 4.52 -3.74 1.83
CA THR A 294 3.42 -2.93 1.31
C THR A 294 2.07 -3.64 1.29
N THR A 295 1.00 -2.85 1.24
CA THR A 295 -0.32 -3.32 0.78
C THR A 295 -0.30 -3.59 -0.72
N ARG A 296 -1.01 -4.65 -1.13
CA ARG A 296 -1.06 -5.15 -2.50
C ARG A 296 -2.33 -4.67 -3.20
N SER A 297 -2.33 -4.62 -4.52
CA SER A 297 -3.49 -4.26 -5.32
C SER A 297 -4.00 -5.46 -6.13
N LEU A 298 -5.31 -5.57 -6.33
CA LEU A 298 -5.92 -6.67 -7.11
C LEU A 298 -6.55 -6.16 -8.40
N SER A 299 -7.47 -5.19 -8.30
CA SER A 299 -8.24 -4.74 -9.46
C SER A 299 -8.68 -3.30 -9.36
N LEU A 300 -8.99 -2.74 -10.53
CA LEU A 300 -9.59 -1.43 -10.71
C LEU A 300 -10.87 -1.56 -11.55
N ILE A 301 -11.98 -1.07 -11.01
CA ILE A 301 -13.26 -1.02 -11.71
C ILE A 301 -13.70 0.44 -11.77
N SER A 302 -13.85 0.97 -12.98
CA SER A 302 -14.36 2.30 -13.25
C SER A 302 -15.89 2.29 -13.26
N LEU A 303 -16.48 3.36 -12.74
CA LEU A 303 -17.93 3.60 -12.70
C LEU A 303 -18.19 4.84 -13.57
N PRO A 304 -18.20 4.72 -14.91
CA PRO A 304 -18.17 5.85 -15.85
C PRO A 304 -19.33 6.82 -15.70
N ASN A 305 -20.50 6.35 -15.23
CA ASN A 305 -21.69 7.18 -15.06
C ASN A 305 -21.82 7.77 -13.65
N LEU A 306 -20.84 7.55 -12.76
CA LEU A 306 -20.85 8.05 -11.39
C LEU A 306 -19.87 9.23 -11.25
N PRO A 307 -20.35 10.48 -11.34
CA PRO A 307 -19.49 11.65 -11.19
C PRO A 307 -19.14 11.89 -9.72
N VAL A 308 -17.91 12.34 -9.49
CA VAL A 308 -17.37 12.68 -8.17
C VAL A 308 -16.82 14.10 -8.21
N GLN A 309 -17.26 14.95 -7.29
CA GLN A 309 -16.78 16.32 -7.21
C GLN A 309 -15.48 16.40 -6.40
N ARG A 310 -14.40 16.85 -7.04
CA ARG A 310 -13.12 17.27 -6.42
C ARG A 310 -12.82 18.70 -6.87
N GLU A 311 -11.56 19.04 -7.14
CA GLU A 311 -11.20 20.29 -7.82
C GLU A 311 -11.84 20.38 -9.21
N ARG A 312 -12.02 19.22 -9.86
CA ARG A 312 -12.80 19.02 -11.09
C ARG A 312 -13.82 17.90 -10.88
N VAL A 313 -14.77 17.76 -11.80
CA VAL A 313 -15.63 16.57 -11.85
C VAL A 313 -14.81 15.42 -12.41
N GLU A 314 -14.81 14.29 -11.70
CA GLU A 314 -14.01 13.11 -12.04
C GLU A 314 -14.87 11.85 -12.00
N THR A 315 -14.34 10.79 -12.60
CA THR A 315 -15.01 9.49 -12.68
C THR A 315 -14.73 8.67 -11.43
N ALA A 316 -15.76 8.11 -10.80
CA ALA A 316 -15.60 7.20 -9.67
C ALA A 316 -14.89 5.91 -10.09
N CYS A 317 -14.09 5.37 -9.19
CA CYS A 317 -13.40 4.10 -9.37
C CYS A 317 -13.34 3.35 -8.04
N VAL A 318 -13.58 2.04 -8.09
CA VAL A 318 -13.38 1.14 -6.95
C VAL A 318 -12.06 0.41 -7.14
N LEU A 319 -11.17 0.58 -6.16
CA LEU A 319 -9.91 -0.14 -6.05
C LEU A 319 -10.06 -1.29 -5.06
N THR A 320 -9.69 -2.51 -5.50
CA THR A 320 -9.56 -3.65 -4.58
C THR A 320 -8.13 -3.74 -4.06
N ARG A 321 -7.94 -3.53 -2.76
CA ARG A 321 -6.66 -3.66 -2.05
C ARG A 321 -6.61 -4.94 -1.24
N MET A 322 -5.40 -5.45 -1.04
CA MET A 322 -5.13 -6.65 -0.27
C MET A 322 -4.02 -6.42 0.75
N ALA A 323 -4.19 -6.92 1.97
CA ALA A 323 -3.15 -6.91 2.98
C ALA A 323 -3.35 -8.06 3.97
N PRO A 324 -2.30 -8.56 4.63
CA PRO A 324 -2.49 -9.53 5.72
C PRO A 324 -3.33 -8.97 6.87
N SER A 325 -3.21 -7.67 7.13
CA SER A 325 -4.15 -6.91 7.93
C SER A 325 -4.07 -5.42 7.64
N PHE A 326 -5.20 -4.72 7.78
CA PHE A 326 -5.29 -3.26 7.65
C PHE A 326 -5.20 -2.52 9.00
N ILE A 327 -4.82 -3.21 10.09
CA ILE A 327 -4.63 -2.59 11.41
C ILE A 327 -3.44 -1.63 11.42
N ARG A 328 -3.66 -0.49 12.09
CA ARG A 328 -2.80 0.69 12.12
C ARG A 328 -2.57 1.13 13.57
N ILE A 329 -1.57 1.98 13.78
CA ILE A 329 -1.34 2.58 15.10
C ILE A 329 -2.57 3.36 15.58
N GLY A 330 -3.23 4.06 14.67
CA GLY A 330 -4.49 4.76 14.91
C GLY A 330 -5.63 3.90 15.48
N ASN A 331 -5.64 2.59 15.25
CA ASN A 331 -6.64 1.70 15.87
C ASN A 331 -6.46 1.61 17.38
N PHE A 332 -5.22 1.61 17.88
CA PHE A 332 -4.93 1.61 19.32
C PHE A 332 -5.24 2.97 19.94
N GLU A 333 -4.89 4.06 19.25
CA GLU A 333 -5.20 5.42 19.70
C GLU A 333 -6.71 5.68 19.78
N ALA A 334 -7.53 4.98 18.98
CA ALA A 334 -8.99 5.08 19.09
C ALA A 334 -9.53 4.63 20.46
N PHE A 335 -8.82 3.73 21.16
CA PHE A 335 -9.19 3.25 22.49
C PHE A 335 -8.48 4.00 23.61
N ASN A 336 -7.31 4.58 23.37
CA ASN A 336 -6.60 5.36 24.38
C ASN A 336 -5.79 6.50 23.74
N GLY A 337 -6.50 7.51 23.24
CA GLY A 337 -5.92 8.73 22.68
C GLY A 337 -5.64 9.80 23.75
N PRO A 338 -5.08 10.96 23.36
CA PRO A 338 -4.81 12.06 24.27
C PRO A 338 -6.08 12.64 24.93
N THR A 339 -5.96 12.98 26.21
CA THR A 339 -7.03 13.60 27.01
C THR A 339 -7.01 15.13 26.89
N ASN A 340 -8.18 15.78 27.01
CA ASN A 340 -8.36 17.25 27.06
C ASN A 340 -8.02 18.10 25.81
N MET A 341 -8.14 17.58 24.58
CA MET A 341 -8.15 18.43 23.37
C MET A 341 -9.58 18.79 22.97
N PHE A 342 -9.94 20.07 23.11
CA PHE A 342 -11.20 20.61 22.60
C PHE A 342 -11.10 20.76 21.08
N PHE A 343 -12.01 20.15 20.32
CA PHE A 343 -12.02 20.24 18.86
C PHE A 343 -13.43 20.51 18.31
N PHE A 344 -13.50 21.37 17.30
CA PHE A 344 -14.71 21.58 16.50
C PHE A 344 -14.81 20.46 15.46
N GLY A 345 -15.72 19.50 15.65
CA GLY A 345 -16.16 18.59 14.58
C GLY A 345 -15.66 17.14 14.62
N GLY A 346 -14.78 16.77 15.55
CA GLY A 346 -14.40 15.38 15.83
C GLY A 346 -14.56 15.10 17.32
N GLY A 347 -15.63 14.41 17.72
CA GLY A 347 -15.90 14.23 19.15
C GLY A 347 -14.82 13.38 19.83
N GLN A 348 -14.40 13.82 21.02
CA GLN A 348 -13.48 13.08 21.87
C GLN A 348 -14.20 11.89 22.51
N GLN A 349 -13.64 10.69 22.34
CA GLN A 349 -14.10 9.49 23.05
C GLN A 349 -13.28 9.32 24.32
N LYS A 350 -13.92 8.82 25.38
CA LYS A 350 -13.23 8.40 26.60
C LYS A 350 -12.39 7.16 26.29
N SER A 351 -11.28 7.01 27.00
CA SER A 351 -10.48 5.79 26.91
C SER A 351 -11.30 4.56 27.27
N ASP A 352 -11.09 3.49 26.53
CA ASP A 352 -11.72 2.18 26.71
C ASP A 352 -10.63 1.10 26.72
N TYR A 353 -10.19 0.78 27.92
CA TYR A 353 -9.04 -0.09 28.18
C TYR A 353 -9.33 -1.57 27.91
N GLU A 354 -10.60 -1.97 27.95
CA GLU A 354 -11.01 -3.34 27.63
C GLU A 354 -11.01 -3.55 26.11
N GLY A 355 -11.53 -2.60 25.33
CA GLY A 355 -11.38 -2.63 23.88
C GLY A 355 -9.91 -2.60 23.44
N LEU A 356 -9.06 -1.80 24.12
CA LEU A 356 -7.62 -1.80 23.89
C LEU A 356 -6.98 -3.18 24.11
N ARG A 357 -7.34 -3.87 25.21
CA ARG A 357 -6.86 -5.22 25.52
C ARG A 357 -7.29 -6.23 24.46
N ILE A 358 -8.57 -6.24 24.09
CA ILE A 358 -9.13 -7.15 23.07
C ILE A 358 -8.40 -6.98 21.73
N LEU A 359 -8.23 -5.74 21.26
CA LEU A 359 -7.48 -5.45 20.04
C LEU A 359 -6.03 -5.93 20.13
N GLY A 360 -5.34 -5.62 21.23
CA GLY A 360 -3.94 -5.93 21.41
C GLY A 360 -3.64 -7.44 21.53
N GLU A 361 -4.52 -8.20 22.19
CA GLU A 361 -4.43 -9.67 22.25
C GLU A 361 -4.61 -10.29 20.86
N TRP A 362 -5.62 -9.83 20.10
CA TRP A 362 -5.84 -10.29 18.74
C TRP A 362 -4.65 -9.99 17.83
N VAL A 363 -4.15 -8.75 17.87
CA VAL A 363 -3.00 -8.31 17.07
C VAL A 363 -1.74 -9.09 17.44
N SER A 364 -1.46 -9.29 18.73
CA SER A 364 -0.29 -10.03 19.20
C SER A 364 -0.31 -11.48 18.70
N ALA A 365 -1.44 -12.17 18.85
CA ALA A 365 -1.54 -13.59 18.53
C ALA A 365 -1.67 -13.88 17.02
N ASN A 366 -2.49 -13.10 16.29
CA ASN A 366 -2.90 -13.46 14.93
C ASN A 366 -2.29 -12.59 13.84
N VAL A 367 -1.97 -11.33 14.14
CA VAL A 367 -1.47 -10.38 13.13
C VAL A 367 0.06 -10.30 13.17
N LEU A 368 0.63 -10.00 14.33
CA LEU A 368 2.09 -9.96 14.53
C LEU A 368 2.68 -11.35 14.74
N LYS A 369 1.87 -12.30 15.26
CA LYS A 369 2.28 -13.66 15.62
C LYS A 369 3.48 -13.66 16.55
N LEU A 370 3.38 -12.89 17.63
CA LEU A 370 4.45 -12.77 18.63
C LEU A 370 4.64 -14.12 19.33
N ASP A 371 5.89 -14.46 19.61
CA ASP A 371 6.25 -15.66 20.39
C ASP A 371 6.08 -15.39 21.90
N VAL A 372 4.82 -15.27 22.33
CA VAL A 372 4.44 -15.00 23.72
C VAL A 372 3.60 -16.16 24.23
N GLU A 373 4.04 -16.78 25.33
CA GLU A 373 3.26 -17.82 25.98
C GLU A 373 1.90 -17.28 26.45
N PRO A 374 0.81 -18.05 26.33
CA PRO A 374 -0.50 -17.65 26.81
C PRO A 374 -0.47 -17.17 28.27
N GLY A 375 -1.00 -15.96 28.52
CA GLY A 375 -1.04 -15.35 29.85
C GLY A 375 0.22 -14.58 30.26
N LYS A 376 1.24 -14.49 29.42
CA LYS A 376 2.40 -13.61 29.61
C LYS A 376 2.18 -12.24 28.98
N SER A 377 2.89 -11.24 29.51
CA SER A 377 2.81 -9.85 29.04
C SER A 377 3.20 -9.73 27.56
N TRP A 378 2.35 -9.08 26.77
CA TRP A 378 2.58 -8.91 25.33
C TRP A 378 2.75 -7.43 24.93
N GLY A 379 2.34 -6.48 25.77
CA GLY A 379 2.26 -5.07 25.39
C GLY A 379 3.59 -4.46 24.95
N SER A 380 4.67 -4.72 25.70
CA SER A 380 6.00 -4.22 25.34
C SER A 380 6.57 -4.89 24.08
N GLN A 381 6.36 -6.20 23.93
CA GLN A 381 6.81 -6.96 22.77
C GLN A 381 6.12 -6.52 21.48
N LEU A 382 4.81 -6.21 21.56
CA LEU A 382 4.04 -5.63 20.46
C LEU A 382 4.68 -4.32 20.00
N VAL A 383 4.93 -3.37 20.91
CA VAL A 383 5.53 -2.07 20.55
C VAL A 383 6.89 -2.25 19.88
N LEU A 384 7.76 -3.09 20.44
CA LEU A 384 9.09 -3.33 19.90
C LEU A 384 9.06 -4.02 18.53
N GLU A 385 8.12 -4.95 18.30
CA GLU A 385 7.99 -5.60 17.00
C GLU A 385 7.45 -4.65 15.93
N VAL A 386 6.44 -3.84 16.27
CA VAL A 386 5.94 -2.78 15.38
C VAL A 386 7.05 -1.80 15.02
N ALA A 387 7.91 -1.45 15.99
CA ALA A 387 9.07 -0.60 15.79
C ALA A 387 10.06 -1.21 14.78
N ARG A 388 10.44 -2.49 14.93
CA ARG A 388 11.36 -3.18 14.01
C ARG A 388 10.81 -3.24 12.58
N ARG A 389 9.53 -3.59 12.42
CA ARG A 389 8.92 -3.71 11.08
C ARG A 389 8.85 -2.36 10.36
N ASN A 390 8.41 -1.31 11.05
CA ASN A 390 8.35 0.03 10.48
C ASN A 390 9.75 0.62 10.21
N ALA A 391 10.75 0.29 11.03
CA ALA A 391 12.14 0.68 10.79
C ALA A 391 12.70 0.08 9.50
N LYS A 392 12.41 -1.19 9.21
CA LYS A 392 12.81 -1.84 7.94
C LYS A 392 12.10 -1.21 6.74
N MET A 393 10.79 -0.97 6.86
CA MET A 393 10.01 -0.33 5.81
C MET A 393 10.57 1.06 5.46
N VAL A 394 10.77 1.93 6.46
CA VAL A 394 11.28 3.29 6.20
C VAL A 394 12.73 3.29 5.73
N ALA A 395 13.56 2.33 6.15
CA ALA A 395 14.89 2.15 5.57
C ALA A 395 14.83 1.82 4.07
N GLY A 396 13.86 1.00 3.65
CA GLY A 396 13.55 0.77 2.24
C GLY A 396 13.14 2.06 1.51
N TRP A 397 12.29 2.88 2.13
CA TRP A 397 11.89 4.18 1.56
C TRP A 397 13.08 5.09 1.33
N GLN A 398 13.98 5.21 2.33
CA GLN A 398 15.20 6.01 2.19
C GLN A 398 16.12 5.41 1.10
N ALA A 399 16.39 4.11 1.17
CA ALA A 399 17.31 3.47 0.24
C ALA A 399 16.86 3.57 -1.22
N TYR A 400 15.56 3.65 -1.52
CA TYR A 400 15.01 3.77 -2.87
C TYR A 400 14.34 5.12 -3.16
N GLY A 401 14.56 6.15 -2.35
CA GLY A 401 14.06 7.49 -2.65
C GLY A 401 12.54 7.61 -2.67
N PHE A 402 11.80 6.79 -1.93
CA PHE A 402 10.34 6.89 -1.84
C PHE A 402 9.92 7.90 -0.76
N MET A 403 8.95 8.75 -1.07
CA MET A 403 8.34 9.69 -0.13
C MET A 403 6.84 9.46 -0.06
N HIS A 404 6.33 9.24 1.15
CA HIS A 404 4.92 8.91 1.39
C HIS A 404 4.01 10.15 1.38
N GLY A 405 4.50 11.28 1.89
CA GLY A 405 3.79 12.58 1.92
C GLY A 405 2.72 12.75 3.01
N VAL A 406 2.22 11.67 3.63
CA VAL A 406 1.20 11.72 4.72
C VAL A 406 1.42 10.61 5.74
N MET A 407 2.43 10.77 6.61
CA MET A 407 2.75 9.81 7.67
C MET A 407 2.02 10.16 8.98
N ASN A 408 0.70 10.29 8.90
CA ASN A 408 -0.14 10.37 10.09
C ASN A 408 -0.14 9.03 10.83
N THR A 409 -0.45 9.00 12.12
CA THR A 409 -0.46 7.73 12.88
C THR A 409 -1.56 6.77 12.43
N ASP A 410 -2.63 7.29 11.84
CA ASP A 410 -3.64 6.51 11.12
C ASP A 410 -3.15 5.96 9.78
N ASN A 411 -1.96 6.30 9.28
CA ASN A 411 -1.37 5.74 8.06
C ASN A 411 -0.12 4.88 8.34
N VAL A 412 0.13 4.52 9.60
CA VAL A 412 1.24 3.63 9.98
C VAL A 412 0.69 2.26 10.33
N SER A 413 0.94 1.28 9.46
CA SER A 413 0.54 -0.11 9.67
C SER A 413 1.31 -0.75 10.83
N ILE A 414 0.64 -1.55 11.64
CA ILE A 414 1.31 -2.32 12.71
C ILE A 414 2.20 -3.43 12.15
N LEU A 415 1.95 -3.86 10.90
CA LEU A 415 2.79 -4.82 10.19
C LEU A 415 4.02 -4.17 9.54
N GLY A 416 4.15 -2.84 9.59
CA GLY A 416 5.18 -2.10 8.86
C GLY A 416 5.01 -2.17 7.35
N LEU A 417 3.75 -2.15 6.87
CA LEU A 417 3.41 -2.08 5.44
C LEU A 417 3.22 -0.63 5.01
N THR A 418 3.71 -0.29 3.83
CA THR A 418 3.35 0.93 3.10
C THR A 418 1.85 0.86 2.74
N ILE A 419 1.08 1.87 3.14
CA ILE A 419 -0.39 1.86 3.05
C ILE A 419 -0.92 3.28 2.78
N ASP A 420 -2.06 3.38 2.08
CA ASP A 420 -2.74 4.65 1.79
C ASP A 420 -1.89 5.63 0.98
N TYR A 421 -1.63 5.21 -0.25
CA TYR A 421 -0.98 5.98 -1.30
C TYR A 421 -1.84 7.18 -1.73
N GLY A 422 -1.50 8.36 -1.21
CA GLY A 422 -2.08 9.64 -1.62
C GLY A 422 -1.08 10.45 -2.45
N PRO A 423 -0.48 11.52 -1.88
CA PRO A 423 0.47 12.39 -2.55
C PRO A 423 1.91 11.83 -2.46
N TYR A 424 2.09 10.52 -2.69
CA TYR A 424 3.44 9.95 -2.69
C TYR A 424 4.22 10.40 -3.93
N ALA A 425 5.55 10.29 -3.86
CA ALA A 425 6.43 10.38 -5.03
C ALA A 425 7.66 9.47 -4.86
N PHE A 426 8.25 9.07 -5.97
CA PHE A 426 9.64 8.60 -6.02
C PHE A 426 10.56 9.77 -6.34
N MET A 427 11.76 9.75 -5.79
CA MET A 427 12.77 10.79 -5.97
C MET A 427 13.20 10.85 -7.43
N ASP A 428 13.00 12.01 -8.07
CA ASP A 428 13.57 12.24 -9.39
C ASP A 428 15.03 12.66 -9.25
N VAL A 429 15.24 13.96 -9.08
CA VAL A 429 16.53 14.55 -8.73
C VAL A 429 16.70 14.47 -7.23
N PHE A 430 17.87 14.05 -6.76
CA PHE A 430 18.08 13.90 -5.32
C PHE A 430 18.02 15.25 -4.61
N ASP A 431 17.01 15.41 -3.76
CA ASP A 431 16.85 16.53 -2.83
C ASP A 431 16.45 15.96 -1.45
N PRO A 432 17.33 16.04 -0.42
CA PRO A 432 17.02 15.52 0.90
C PRO A 432 15.82 16.21 1.55
N HIS A 433 15.49 17.43 1.12
CA HIS A 433 14.40 18.25 1.63
C HIS A 433 13.14 18.18 0.76
N HIS A 434 13.09 17.26 -0.21
CA HIS A 434 11.95 17.13 -1.11
C HIS A 434 10.64 16.89 -0.36
N ILE A 435 9.62 17.70 -0.69
CA ILE A 435 8.25 17.60 -0.17
C ILE A 435 7.34 17.21 -1.33
N CYS A 436 6.77 16.01 -1.27
CA CYS A 436 5.89 15.49 -2.33
C CYS A 436 4.41 15.90 -2.16
N ASN A 437 4.02 16.35 -0.97
CA ASN A 437 2.66 16.74 -0.66
C ASN A 437 2.49 18.26 -0.62
N HIS A 438 1.68 18.80 -1.52
CA HIS A 438 1.41 20.25 -1.61
C HIS A 438 0.73 20.83 -0.35
N THR A 439 0.09 20.01 0.50
CA THR A 439 -0.51 20.48 1.76
C THR A 439 0.47 20.46 2.94
N ASP A 440 1.69 19.95 2.76
CA ASP A 440 2.73 19.91 3.81
C ASP A 440 3.63 21.14 3.74
N GLU A 441 3.06 22.31 4.03
CA GLU A 441 3.77 23.60 3.96
C GLU A 441 5.02 23.66 4.86
N THR A 442 5.03 22.88 5.94
CA THR A 442 6.13 22.85 6.92
C THR A 442 7.21 21.81 6.61
N GLY A 443 7.00 20.96 5.59
CA GLY A 443 7.90 19.86 5.26
C GLY A 443 8.01 18.80 6.36
N ARG A 444 6.94 18.58 7.13
CA ARG A 444 6.89 17.59 8.22
C ARG A 444 7.20 16.18 7.73
N TYR A 445 6.76 15.86 6.51
CA TYR A 445 6.90 14.56 5.85
C TYR A 445 7.91 14.58 4.70
N ALA A 446 8.82 15.57 4.67
CA ALA A 446 9.90 15.61 3.68
C ALA A 446 10.78 14.35 3.76
N TYR A 447 11.43 14.01 2.65
CA TYR A 447 12.22 12.77 2.49
C TYR A 447 13.12 12.45 3.71
N LYS A 448 13.94 13.42 4.14
CA LYS A 448 14.88 13.30 5.27
C LYS A 448 14.22 13.02 6.63
N TYR A 449 12.97 13.45 6.83
CA TYR A 449 12.30 13.38 8.13
C TYR A 449 11.40 12.14 8.29
N GLN A 450 11.23 11.32 7.25
CA GLN A 450 10.39 10.12 7.32
C GLN A 450 10.81 9.15 8.45
N PRO A 451 12.11 8.86 8.70
CA PRO A 451 12.52 8.03 9.84
C PRO A 451 12.10 8.62 11.20
N ASN A 452 12.20 9.93 11.37
CA ASN A 452 11.76 10.62 12.59
C ASN A 452 10.24 10.52 12.79
N MET A 453 9.47 10.51 11.70
CA MET A 453 8.01 10.36 11.77
C MET A 453 7.58 8.95 12.15
N ILE A 454 8.34 7.91 11.79
CA ILE A 454 8.14 6.56 12.33
C ILE A 454 8.39 6.52 13.84
N VAL A 455 9.46 7.16 14.32
CA VAL A 455 9.72 7.27 15.76
C VAL A 455 8.55 7.96 16.47
N TYR A 456 8.03 9.05 15.90
CA TYR A 456 6.84 9.72 16.44
C TYR A 456 5.63 8.79 16.51
N ALA A 457 5.36 8.02 15.45
CA ALA A 457 4.22 7.10 15.42
C ALA A 457 4.37 5.94 16.42
N VAL A 458 5.57 5.36 16.57
CA VAL A 458 5.85 4.32 17.57
C VAL A 458 5.67 4.86 18.99
N ARG A 459 6.08 6.11 19.26
CA ARG A 459 5.79 6.76 20.56
C ARG A 459 4.29 6.92 20.79
N ALA A 460 3.51 7.24 19.76
CA ALA A 460 2.06 7.32 19.87
C ALA A 460 1.43 5.95 20.22
N LEU A 461 1.89 4.87 19.58
CA LEU A 461 1.50 3.50 19.95
C LEU A 461 1.87 3.15 21.40
N LEU A 462 3.10 3.48 21.82
CA LEU A 462 3.54 3.27 23.19
C LEU A 462 2.65 4.02 24.19
N ASN A 463 2.31 5.28 23.89
CA ASN A 463 1.43 6.08 24.75
C ASN A 463 0.03 5.46 24.85
N ALA A 464 -0.53 4.98 23.74
CA ALA A 464 -1.82 4.30 23.74
C ALA A 464 -1.80 3.02 24.61
N LEU A 465 -0.71 2.25 24.56
CA LEU A 465 -0.54 1.01 25.33
C LEU A 465 0.03 1.20 26.75
N SER A 466 0.42 2.43 27.13
CA SER A 466 1.15 2.69 28.37
C SER A 466 0.44 2.21 29.65
N PRO A 467 -0.88 2.43 29.84
CA PRO A 467 -1.57 1.92 31.03
C PRO A 467 -1.54 0.40 31.12
N LEU A 468 -1.64 -0.29 29.98
CA LEU A 468 -1.63 -1.75 29.90
C LEU A 468 -0.24 -2.31 30.22
N ILE A 469 0.80 -1.74 29.61
CA ILE A 469 2.20 -2.15 29.85
C ILE A 469 2.57 -1.95 31.32
N GLY A 470 2.18 -0.83 31.92
CA GLY A 470 2.41 -0.58 33.35
C GLY A 470 1.68 -1.58 34.26
N ALA A 471 0.44 -1.93 33.92
CA ALA A 471 -0.31 -2.96 34.64
C ALA A 471 0.32 -4.36 34.51
N GLU A 472 0.74 -4.76 33.31
CA GLU A 472 1.44 -6.03 33.08
C GLU A 472 2.75 -6.11 33.87
N ALA A 473 3.48 -5.00 33.98
CA ALA A 473 4.72 -4.91 34.76
C ALA A 473 4.45 -5.11 36.26
N GLU A 474 3.42 -4.46 36.82
CA GLU A 474 3.01 -4.65 38.21
C GLU A 474 2.55 -6.09 38.51
N LEU A 475 1.90 -6.74 37.54
CA LEU A 475 1.49 -8.15 37.63
C LEU A 475 2.67 -9.14 37.52
N GLY A 476 3.90 -8.66 37.42
CA GLY A 476 5.11 -9.48 37.32
C GLY A 476 5.25 -10.14 35.95
N GLY A 477 4.90 -9.44 34.87
CA GLY A 477 5.04 -9.93 33.48
C GLY A 477 3.91 -10.87 33.05
N LYS A 478 2.74 -10.77 33.68
CA LYS A 478 1.52 -11.48 33.27
C LYS A 478 0.64 -10.56 32.44
N ALA A 479 -0.05 -11.13 31.46
CA ALA A 479 -1.06 -10.41 30.70
C ALA A 479 -2.19 -9.93 31.62
N VAL A 480 -2.73 -8.75 31.33
CA VAL A 480 -3.96 -8.27 31.96
C VAL A 480 -5.16 -9.13 31.56
N THR A 481 -6.14 -9.29 32.45
CA THR A 481 -7.38 -10.05 32.19
C THR A 481 -8.57 -9.11 31.96
N ALA A 482 -9.70 -9.66 31.53
CA ALA A 482 -10.94 -8.87 31.43
C ALA A 482 -11.25 -8.12 32.74
N GLY A 483 -11.64 -6.84 32.62
CA GLY A 483 -11.96 -5.96 33.76
C GLY A 483 -10.75 -5.43 34.54
N TRP A 484 -9.52 -5.59 34.04
CA TRP A 484 -8.29 -5.14 34.72
C TRP A 484 -8.25 -3.65 35.06
N ALA A 485 -8.97 -2.83 34.29
CA ALA A 485 -9.03 -1.38 34.48
C ALA A 485 -10.29 -0.91 35.23
N ASP A 486 -11.15 -1.82 35.69
CA ASP A 486 -12.40 -1.48 36.35
C ASP A 486 -12.13 -0.85 37.73
N GLY A 487 -12.62 0.38 37.92
CA GLY A 487 -12.44 1.12 39.18
C GLY A 487 -11.03 1.63 39.44
N VAL A 488 -10.12 1.55 38.46
CA VAL A 488 -8.76 2.08 38.59
C VAL A 488 -8.80 3.62 38.68
N THR A 489 -8.08 4.18 39.66
CA THR A 489 -8.04 5.63 39.86
C THR A 489 -7.13 6.32 38.84
N SER A 490 -7.33 7.63 38.64
CA SER A 490 -6.49 8.42 37.72
C SER A 490 -5.03 8.47 38.16
N GLU A 491 -4.75 8.42 39.46
CA GLU A 491 -3.40 8.37 40.02
C GLU A 491 -2.72 7.04 39.66
N LYS A 492 -3.45 5.92 39.76
CA LYS A 492 -2.90 4.61 39.41
C LYS A 492 -2.62 4.48 37.91
N LEU A 493 -3.51 5.01 37.07
CA LEU A 493 -3.26 5.12 35.62
C LEU A 493 -2.01 5.98 35.33
N ALA A 494 -1.80 7.08 36.05
CA ALA A 494 -0.61 7.91 35.90
C ALA A 494 0.68 7.17 36.31
N GLU A 495 0.61 6.35 37.37
CA GLU A 495 1.71 5.48 37.79
C GLU A 495 2.06 4.45 36.70
N TRP A 496 1.08 3.71 36.18
CA TRP A 496 1.29 2.74 35.10
C TRP A 496 1.83 3.39 33.84
N ASN A 497 1.29 4.56 33.47
CA ASN A 497 1.79 5.32 32.34
C ASN A 497 3.27 5.67 32.52
N LYS A 498 3.66 6.15 33.71
CA LYS A 498 5.04 6.49 34.00
C LYS A 498 5.96 5.28 33.93
N ALA A 499 5.55 4.12 34.44
CA ALA A 499 6.32 2.89 34.37
C ALA A 499 6.56 2.45 32.91
N ALA A 500 5.53 2.52 32.06
CA ALA A 500 5.66 2.17 30.64
C ALA A 500 6.60 3.10 29.85
N GLN A 501 6.79 4.35 30.29
CA GLN A 501 7.70 5.29 29.62
C GLN A 501 9.19 4.88 29.74
N GLU A 502 9.54 3.93 30.62
CA GLU A 502 10.89 3.35 30.64
C GLU A 502 11.22 2.63 29.31
N LEU A 503 10.21 2.12 28.60
CA LEU A 503 10.36 1.48 27.28
C LEU A 503 10.65 2.47 26.15
N LYS A 504 10.41 3.78 26.36
CA LYS A 504 10.48 4.79 25.31
C LYS A 504 11.85 4.84 24.64
N SER A 505 12.92 4.98 25.43
CA SER A 505 14.29 5.07 24.90
C SER A 505 14.68 3.80 24.14
N GLU A 506 14.22 2.64 24.61
CA GLU A 506 14.47 1.36 23.95
C GLU A 506 13.72 1.25 22.62
N ALA A 507 12.44 1.63 22.57
CA ALA A 507 11.66 1.63 21.34
C ALA A 507 12.28 2.56 20.28
N GLU A 508 12.73 3.74 20.68
CA GLU A 508 13.44 4.68 19.80
C GLU A 508 14.75 4.12 19.28
N ARG A 509 15.55 3.53 20.18
CA ARG A 509 16.82 2.88 19.84
C ARG A 509 16.59 1.74 18.86
N VAL A 510 15.59 0.89 19.09
CA VAL A 510 15.22 -0.20 18.17
C VAL A 510 14.86 0.31 16.79
N VAL A 511 14.09 1.41 16.68
CA VAL A 511 13.79 2.00 15.37
C VAL A 511 15.07 2.47 14.68
N GLN A 512 15.90 3.24 15.38
CA GLN A 512 17.11 3.85 14.82
C GLN A 512 18.14 2.79 14.39
N GLU A 513 18.46 1.84 15.27
CA GLU A 513 19.43 0.79 14.99
C GLU A 513 18.95 -0.13 13.86
N THR A 514 17.68 -0.56 13.90
CA THR A 514 17.12 -1.44 12.86
C THR A 514 17.10 -0.72 11.51
N ALA A 515 16.69 0.55 11.48
CA ALA A 515 16.66 1.34 10.25
C ALA A 515 18.07 1.57 9.69
N ALA A 516 19.06 1.88 10.54
CA ALA A 516 20.44 2.07 10.12
C ALA A 516 21.07 0.78 9.53
N VAL A 517 20.86 -0.36 10.20
CA VAL A 517 21.33 -1.67 9.73
C VAL A 517 20.71 -2.01 8.38
N GLU A 518 19.39 -1.86 8.25
CA GLU A 518 18.68 -2.19 7.02
C GLU A 518 19.00 -1.23 5.88
N TYR A 519 19.10 0.08 6.16
CA TYR A 519 19.50 1.09 5.18
C TYR A 519 20.91 0.79 4.66
N GLY A 520 21.88 0.52 5.56
CA GLY A 520 23.23 0.16 5.17
C GLY A 520 23.27 -1.13 4.34
N ARG A 521 22.46 -2.14 4.68
CA ARG A 521 22.34 -3.38 3.91
C ARG A 521 21.85 -3.11 2.48
N LEU A 522 20.82 -2.28 2.33
CA LEU A 522 20.27 -1.92 1.02
C LEU A 522 21.24 -1.07 0.21
N MET A 523 21.87 -0.06 0.81
CA MET A 523 22.85 0.80 0.12
C MET A 523 24.08 0.02 -0.36
N ARG A 524 24.61 -0.90 0.46
CA ARG A 524 25.67 -1.82 0.02
C ARG A 524 25.23 -2.69 -1.15
N LYS A 525 24.02 -3.25 -1.11
CA LYS A 525 23.45 -4.01 -2.23
C LYS A 525 23.38 -3.17 -3.52
N ARG A 526 22.88 -1.92 -3.42
CA ARG A 526 22.81 -0.98 -4.54
C ARG A 526 24.19 -0.58 -5.09
N LEU A 527 25.23 -0.63 -4.26
CA LEU A 527 26.63 -0.35 -4.63
C LEU A 527 27.45 -1.62 -4.89
N GLY A 528 26.83 -2.81 -4.96
CA GLY A 528 27.56 -4.05 -5.22
C GLY A 528 28.69 -4.29 -4.22
N LEU A 529 28.41 -4.12 -2.93
CA LEU A 529 29.31 -4.41 -1.82
C LEU A 529 28.75 -5.56 -0.96
N ARG A 530 29.49 -6.65 -0.80
CA ARG A 530 29.07 -7.83 -0.02
C ARG A 530 29.50 -7.76 1.44
N ARG A 531 30.74 -7.31 1.70
CA ARG A 531 31.26 -7.22 3.07
C ARG A 531 30.64 -6.01 3.76
N GLN A 532 30.14 -6.20 4.98
CA GLN A 532 29.72 -5.08 5.81
C GLN A 532 30.94 -4.34 6.35
N ASP A 533 31.01 -3.04 6.08
CA ASP A 533 31.91 -2.11 6.75
C ASP A 533 31.11 -0.97 7.41
N PHE A 534 31.51 -0.56 8.62
CA PHE A 534 30.87 0.52 9.34
C PHE A 534 31.32 1.90 8.84
N THR A 535 32.44 1.99 8.12
CA THR A 535 32.87 3.25 7.50
C THR A 535 32.12 3.56 6.21
N ASP A 536 31.42 2.57 5.61
CA ASP A 536 30.81 2.69 4.28
C ASP A 536 29.84 3.89 4.17
N GLU A 537 29.11 4.19 5.24
CA GLU A 537 28.17 5.32 5.25
C GLU A 537 28.89 6.67 5.14
N ALA A 538 29.97 6.85 5.89
CA ALA A 538 30.72 8.10 5.93
C ALA A 538 31.64 8.27 4.70
N GLU A 539 32.17 7.17 4.18
CA GLU A 539 33.15 7.19 3.09
C GLU A 539 32.54 7.10 1.69
N PHE A 540 31.38 6.43 1.55
CA PHE A 540 30.76 6.19 0.24
C PHE A 540 29.33 6.70 0.14
N PHE A 541 28.45 6.38 1.09
CA PHE A 541 27.01 6.68 0.93
C PHE A 541 26.73 8.17 1.00
N LYS A 542 27.18 8.85 2.07
CA LYS A 542 26.98 10.30 2.23
C LYS A 542 27.68 11.09 1.12
N PRO A 543 28.96 10.86 0.81
CA PRO A 543 29.63 11.58 -0.29
C PRO A 543 28.96 11.36 -1.65
N LEU A 544 28.42 10.16 -1.93
CA LEU A 544 27.68 9.93 -3.16
C LEU A 544 26.41 10.80 -3.21
N LEU A 545 25.60 10.77 -2.14
CA LEU A 545 24.38 11.58 -2.07
C LEU A 545 24.67 13.09 -2.15
N GLU A 546 25.79 13.56 -1.58
CA GLU A 546 26.27 14.94 -1.72
C GLU A 546 26.61 15.28 -3.18
N LEU A 547 27.24 14.37 -3.94
CA LEU A 547 27.46 14.57 -5.38
C LEU A 547 26.14 14.66 -6.15
N LEU A 548 25.17 13.79 -5.84
CA LEU A 548 23.86 13.80 -6.48
C LEU A 548 23.12 15.12 -6.22
N GLU A 549 23.15 15.61 -4.97
CA GLU A 549 22.55 16.89 -4.58
C GLU A 549 23.26 18.08 -5.26
N GLN A 550 24.59 18.15 -5.14
CA GLN A 550 25.40 19.25 -5.65
C GLN A 550 25.27 19.43 -7.16
N TYR A 551 25.16 18.34 -7.91
CA TYR A 551 25.09 18.35 -9.38
C TYR A 551 23.69 18.07 -9.93
N SER A 552 22.66 18.08 -9.06
CA SER A 552 21.24 17.91 -9.44
C SER A 552 21.00 16.68 -10.31
N LEU A 553 21.60 15.55 -9.94
CA LEU A 553 21.58 14.30 -10.70
C LEU A 553 20.32 13.49 -10.40
N ASP A 554 19.83 12.78 -11.42
CA ASP A 554 18.77 11.78 -11.25
C ASP A 554 19.20 10.69 -10.26
N PHE A 555 18.40 10.51 -9.21
CA PHE A 555 18.70 9.58 -8.13
C PHE A 555 18.85 8.15 -8.64
N HIS A 556 17.84 7.63 -9.34
CA HIS A 556 17.80 6.22 -9.73
C HIS A 556 18.76 5.85 -10.85
N SER A 557 18.82 6.68 -11.91
CA SER A 557 19.67 6.46 -13.08
C SER A 557 21.14 6.54 -12.71
N THR A 558 21.52 7.38 -11.75
CA THR A 558 22.91 7.43 -11.27
C THR A 558 23.32 6.10 -10.65
N PHE A 559 22.51 5.52 -9.75
CA PHE A 559 22.78 4.18 -9.20
C PHE A 559 22.74 3.08 -10.29
N ARG A 560 21.84 3.18 -11.28
CA ARG A 560 21.79 2.22 -12.39
C ARG A 560 23.06 2.32 -13.25
N SER A 561 23.52 3.52 -13.61
CA SER A 561 24.76 3.71 -14.36
C SER A 561 26.00 3.21 -13.60
N LEU A 562 26.05 3.36 -12.27
CA LEU A 562 27.12 2.81 -11.44
C LEU A 562 27.24 1.27 -11.50
N SER A 563 26.19 0.56 -11.92
CA SER A 563 26.28 -0.90 -12.13
C SER A 563 27.27 -1.30 -13.22
N PHE A 564 27.53 -0.42 -14.19
CA PHE A 564 28.46 -0.64 -15.29
C PHE A 564 29.90 -0.17 -14.98
N PHE A 565 30.13 0.42 -13.81
CA PHE A 565 31.47 0.84 -13.40
C PHE A 565 32.34 -0.37 -13.05
N LYS A 566 33.54 -0.42 -13.63
CA LYS A 566 34.57 -1.42 -13.34
C LYS A 566 35.84 -0.74 -12.79
N PRO A 567 36.48 -1.27 -11.74
CA PRO A 567 37.76 -0.72 -11.25
C PRO A 567 38.84 -0.61 -12.33
N SER A 568 38.82 -1.52 -13.32
CA SER A 568 39.73 -1.53 -14.48
C SER A 568 39.61 -0.31 -15.41
N LEU A 569 38.56 0.52 -15.28
CA LEU A 569 38.47 1.81 -15.97
C LEU A 569 39.49 2.83 -15.44
N LEU A 570 39.95 2.67 -14.19
CA LEU A 570 40.95 3.55 -13.61
C LEU A 570 42.35 3.21 -14.14
N PRO A 571 43.21 4.21 -14.41
CA PRO A 571 44.58 3.97 -14.87
C PRO A 571 45.41 3.27 -13.79
N GLN A 572 46.01 2.13 -14.13
CA GLN A 572 46.73 1.26 -13.18
C GLN A 572 48.11 1.80 -12.73
N THR A 573 48.67 2.82 -13.39
CA THR A 573 49.90 3.52 -12.94
C THR A 573 49.93 4.96 -13.45
N SER A 574 50.55 5.86 -12.68
CA SER A 574 50.85 7.25 -13.03
C SER A 574 51.94 7.42 -14.11
N SER A 575 52.15 6.42 -14.97
CA SER A 575 53.10 6.46 -16.08
C SER A 575 52.39 6.82 -17.39
N LEU A 576 52.52 8.10 -17.75
CA LEU A 576 51.92 8.83 -18.87
C LEU A 576 52.26 8.35 -20.29
N SER A 577 52.65 7.09 -20.54
CA SER A 577 53.14 6.69 -21.87
C SER A 577 52.24 5.77 -22.71
N ASP A 578 51.17 5.18 -22.16
CA ASP A 578 50.23 4.35 -22.95
C ASP A 578 48.74 4.45 -22.49
N SER A 579 48.38 5.47 -21.71
CA SER A 579 47.09 5.60 -21.01
C SER A 579 45.94 6.23 -21.82
N SER A 580 46.06 6.43 -23.13
CA SER A 580 45.07 7.20 -23.91
C SER A 580 43.70 6.53 -24.05
N GLY A 581 43.64 5.20 -23.99
CA GLY A 581 42.39 4.43 -24.14
C GLY A 581 41.52 4.35 -22.88
N SER A 582 42.11 4.02 -21.72
CA SER A 582 41.36 3.89 -20.45
C SER A 582 40.90 5.24 -19.91
N ASP A 583 41.74 6.28 -20.06
CA ASP A 583 41.38 7.65 -19.69
C ASP A 583 40.18 8.14 -20.52
N SER A 584 40.14 7.82 -21.82
CA SER A 584 38.98 8.15 -22.67
C SER A 584 37.68 7.43 -22.25
N LEU A 585 37.76 6.16 -21.81
CA LEU A 585 36.59 5.40 -21.38
C LEU A 585 36.05 5.88 -20.02
N LEU A 586 36.94 6.18 -19.07
CA LEU A 586 36.58 6.74 -17.77
C LEU A 586 35.94 8.13 -17.92
N GLN A 587 36.50 8.98 -18.78
CA GLN A 587 35.94 10.29 -19.09
C GLN A 587 34.56 10.17 -19.73
N ALA A 588 34.36 9.21 -20.65
CA ALA A 588 33.06 8.93 -21.24
C ALA A 588 32.03 8.47 -20.18
N PHE A 589 32.43 7.60 -19.25
CA PHE A 589 31.58 7.14 -18.16
C PHE A 589 31.16 8.29 -17.23
N ILE A 590 32.10 9.14 -16.82
CA ILE A 590 31.79 10.32 -16.00
C ILE A 590 30.89 11.30 -16.76
N ALA A 591 31.15 11.52 -18.06
CA ALA A 591 30.29 12.35 -18.90
C ALA A 591 28.86 11.80 -18.98
N GLU A 592 28.68 10.48 -19.03
CA GLU A 592 27.35 9.86 -18.97
C GLU A 592 26.64 10.13 -17.63
N LEU A 593 27.36 9.98 -16.50
CA LEU A 593 26.83 10.30 -15.17
C LEU A 593 26.37 11.76 -15.07
N LEU A 594 27.22 12.70 -15.51
CA LEU A 594 26.91 14.13 -15.51
C LEU A 594 25.77 14.48 -16.49
N GLY A 595 25.64 13.73 -17.58
CA GLY A 595 24.51 13.83 -18.52
C GLY A 595 23.16 13.49 -17.89
N ARG A 596 23.12 12.88 -16.70
CA ARG A 596 21.90 12.64 -15.91
C ARG A 596 21.49 13.83 -15.05
N SER A 597 22.21 14.95 -15.10
CA SER A 597 21.81 16.18 -14.43
C SER A 597 20.54 16.76 -15.04
N SER A 598 19.64 17.20 -14.17
CA SER A 598 18.46 17.97 -14.58
C SER A 598 18.80 19.41 -15.00
N GLU A 599 19.98 19.91 -14.61
CA GLU A 599 20.45 21.28 -14.83
C GLU A 599 21.84 21.30 -15.52
N PRO A 600 21.99 20.70 -16.72
CA PRO A 600 23.30 20.59 -17.37
C PRO A 600 23.95 21.97 -17.65
N GLU A 601 23.14 22.99 -17.91
CA GLU A 601 23.57 24.37 -18.14
C GLU A 601 24.28 25.01 -16.94
N ARG A 602 24.07 24.49 -15.72
CA ARG A 602 24.66 25.01 -14.48
C ARG A 602 25.86 24.21 -13.99
N LEU A 603 26.22 23.12 -14.66
CA LEU A 603 27.32 22.26 -14.26
C LEU A 603 28.67 22.91 -14.59
N ASP A 604 29.50 23.08 -13.56
CA ASP A 604 30.95 23.19 -13.77
C ASP A 604 31.50 21.78 -14.07
N HIS A 605 31.59 21.45 -15.35
CA HIS A 605 32.05 20.14 -15.80
C HIS A 605 33.44 19.77 -15.27
N ALA A 606 34.36 20.74 -15.13
CA ALA A 606 35.72 20.44 -14.66
C ALA A 606 35.70 20.06 -13.17
N ALA A 607 35.01 20.86 -12.34
CA ALA A 607 34.86 20.56 -10.92
C ALA A 607 34.08 19.27 -10.68
N ALA A 608 32.98 19.06 -11.42
CA ALA A 608 32.15 17.87 -11.31
C ALA A 608 32.89 16.60 -11.70
N THR A 609 33.63 16.61 -12.81
CA THR A 609 34.47 15.48 -13.23
C THR A 609 35.54 15.17 -12.18
N SER A 610 36.19 16.19 -11.62
CA SER A 610 37.19 15.99 -10.58
C SER A 610 36.61 15.37 -9.31
N ALA A 611 35.41 15.80 -8.90
CA ALA A 611 34.72 15.26 -7.72
C ALA A 611 34.30 13.79 -7.93
N TRP A 612 33.76 13.46 -9.11
CA TRP A 612 33.40 12.08 -9.46
C TRP A 612 34.63 11.18 -9.54
N LEU A 613 35.72 11.63 -10.15
CA LEU A 613 36.97 10.87 -10.20
C LEU A 613 37.46 10.52 -8.78
N ALA A 614 37.50 11.52 -7.89
CA ALA A 614 37.94 11.31 -6.50
C ALA A 614 37.05 10.31 -5.74
N TRP A 615 35.74 10.31 -5.99
CA TRP A 615 34.83 9.34 -5.39
C TRP A 615 35.01 7.93 -6.00
N LEU A 616 35.09 7.82 -7.33
CA LEU A 616 35.27 6.56 -8.04
C LEU A 616 36.61 5.87 -7.70
N GLU A 617 37.68 6.64 -7.49
CA GLU A 617 38.97 6.09 -7.03
C GLU A 617 38.87 5.43 -5.65
N LYS A 618 38.14 6.04 -4.71
CA LYS A 618 37.90 5.44 -3.39
C LYS A 618 36.99 4.22 -3.50
N TYR A 619 35.95 4.33 -4.31
CA TYR A 619 34.98 3.26 -4.51
C TYR A 619 35.61 2.03 -5.18
N ALA A 620 36.48 2.22 -6.18
CA ALA A 620 37.24 1.14 -6.80
C ALA A 620 38.11 0.39 -5.79
N LYS A 621 38.86 1.11 -4.94
CA LYS A 621 39.65 0.49 -3.86
C LYS A 621 38.77 -0.30 -2.89
N ARG A 622 37.55 0.19 -2.60
CA ARG A 622 36.59 -0.50 -1.74
C ARG A 622 36.09 -1.80 -2.36
N ILE A 623 35.80 -1.81 -3.66
CA ILE A 623 35.43 -3.01 -4.43
C ILE A 623 36.59 -4.01 -4.41
N GLU A 624 37.79 -3.56 -4.77
CA GLU A 624 39.00 -4.39 -4.83
C GLU A 624 39.33 -5.02 -3.46
N SER A 625 39.10 -4.28 -2.37
CA SER A 625 39.36 -4.76 -1.00
C SER A 625 38.49 -5.97 -0.59
N GLU A 626 37.43 -6.27 -1.33
CA GLU A 626 36.55 -7.41 -1.10
C GLU A 626 36.42 -8.34 -2.31
N ALA A 627 37.35 -8.26 -3.27
CA ALA A 627 37.36 -9.12 -4.45
C ALA A 627 37.28 -10.62 -4.11
N ASP A 628 37.83 -11.03 -2.96
CA ASP A 628 37.73 -12.41 -2.46
C ASP A 628 36.29 -12.83 -2.11
N GLU A 629 35.44 -11.90 -1.66
CA GLU A 629 34.02 -12.17 -1.35
C GLU A 629 33.18 -12.46 -2.61
N TRP A 630 33.72 -12.14 -3.78
CA TRP A 630 33.09 -12.34 -5.09
C TRP A 630 33.52 -13.64 -5.79
N LYS A 631 34.53 -14.34 -5.24
CA LYS A 631 34.97 -15.63 -5.77
C LYS A 631 33.95 -16.71 -5.40
N ASP A 632 33.53 -17.51 -6.38
CA ASP A 632 32.74 -18.72 -6.14
C ASP A 632 33.66 -19.95 -6.21
N ASP A 633 33.79 -20.67 -5.10
CA ASP A 633 34.58 -21.92 -5.00
C ASP A 633 34.12 -22.99 -6.00
N ARG A 634 32.89 -22.88 -6.52
CA ARG A 634 32.30 -23.83 -7.49
C ARG A 634 32.53 -23.43 -8.96
N ALA A 635 33.02 -22.23 -9.23
CA ALA A 635 33.22 -21.70 -10.59
C ALA A 635 34.64 -21.11 -10.72
N ALA A 636 35.61 -21.96 -11.03
CA ALA A 636 36.97 -21.52 -11.36
C ALA A 636 36.93 -20.58 -12.58
N GLY A 637 37.29 -19.30 -12.39
CA GLY A 637 37.36 -18.29 -13.44
C GLY A 637 36.15 -17.35 -13.57
N ASN A 638 35.35 -17.17 -12.50
CA ASN A 638 34.23 -16.21 -12.52
C ASN A 638 34.69 -14.76 -12.75
N ASP A 639 34.06 -14.05 -13.68
CA ASP A 639 34.27 -12.61 -13.90
C ASP A 639 33.57 -11.83 -12.78
N ILE A 640 34.37 -11.35 -11.82
CA ILE A 640 33.90 -10.61 -10.64
C ILE A 640 33.10 -9.38 -11.05
N ASP A 641 33.55 -8.66 -12.08
CA ASP A 641 32.88 -7.43 -12.52
C ASP A 641 31.52 -7.75 -13.15
N ALA A 642 31.41 -8.85 -13.91
CA ALA A 642 30.16 -9.28 -14.52
C ALA A 642 29.12 -9.73 -13.47
N GLU A 643 29.53 -10.49 -12.45
CA GLU A 643 28.60 -10.92 -11.40
C GLU A 643 28.18 -9.74 -10.51
N ARG A 644 29.11 -8.80 -10.24
CA ARG A 644 28.78 -7.55 -9.53
C ARG A 644 27.82 -6.68 -10.32
N GLU A 645 28.06 -6.48 -11.62
CA GLU A 645 27.14 -5.74 -12.50
C GLU A 645 25.73 -6.35 -12.45
N LYS A 646 25.63 -7.68 -12.60
CA LYS A 646 24.37 -8.42 -12.54
C LYS A 646 23.64 -8.21 -11.19
N GLU A 647 24.34 -8.32 -10.06
CA GLU A 647 23.73 -8.07 -8.74
C GLU A 647 23.28 -6.61 -8.57
N MET A 648 24.09 -5.65 -9.02
CA MET A 648 23.75 -4.23 -8.97
C MET A 648 22.56 -3.90 -9.87
N ARG A 649 22.45 -4.51 -11.06
CA ARG A 649 21.27 -4.36 -11.93
C ARG A 649 20.02 -4.95 -11.28
N GLY A 650 20.15 -6.06 -10.56
CA GLY A 650 19.07 -6.62 -9.73
C GLY A 650 18.75 -5.84 -8.45
N ALA A 651 19.47 -4.76 -8.16
CA ALA A 651 19.27 -3.90 -7.00
C ALA A 651 18.91 -2.45 -7.37
N ASN A 652 19.19 -2.02 -8.60
CA ASN A 652 18.98 -0.66 -9.06
C ASN A 652 17.95 -0.66 -10.18
N PRO A 653 16.74 -0.14 -9.95
CA PRO A 653 15.67 -0.21 -10.94
C PRO A 653 16.01 0.62 -12.18
N ARG A 654 15.70 0.07 -13.35
CA ARG A 654 15.71 0.75 -14.64
C ARG A 654 14.43 1.55 -14.85
N PHE A 655 13.28 0.99 -14.47
CA PHE A 655 12.00 1.69 -14.49
C PHE A 655 11.62 2.14 -13.07
N VAL A 656 11.17 3.39 -12.96
CA VAL A 656 10.68 3.98 -11.72
C VAL A 656 9.32 4.57 -12.00
N LEU A 657 8.35 4.34 -11.12
CA LEU A 657 7.00 4.87 -11.24
C LEU A 657 6.96 6.37 -10.87
N ARG A 658 7.57 7.19 -11.73
CA ARG A 658 7.70 8.64 -11.55
C ARG A 658 6.36 9.35 -11.70
N GLN A 659 6.27 10.56 -11.17
CA GLN A 659 5.03 11.34 -11.19
C GLN A 659 4.55 11.64 -12.61
N TRP A 660 5.47 12.01 -13.51
CA TRP A 660 5.09 12.31 -14.90
C TRP A 660 4.52 11.09 -15.63
N VAL A 661 5.03 9.88 -15.34
CA VAL A 661 4.50 8.62 -15.88
C VAL A 661 3.07 8.41 -15.40
N LEU A 662 2.82 8.61 -14.10
CA LEU A 662 1.48 8.49 -13.52
C LEU A 662 0.49 9.45 -14.18
N GLU A 663 0.85 10.73 -14.27
CA GLU A 663 -0.03 11.75 -14.88
C GLU A 663 -0.34 11.44 -16.35
N GLU A 664 0.65 10.94 -17.11
CA GLU A 664 0.43 10.54 -18.49
C GLU A 664 -0.49 9.32 -18.61
N VAL A 665 -0.26 8.27 -17.80
CA VAL A 665 -1.11 7.08 -17.78
C VAL A 665 -2.54 7.45 -17.42
N ILE A 666 -2.73 8.23 -16.36
CA ILE A 666 -4.05 8.70 -15.91
C ILE A 666 -4.73 9.47 -17.04
N ALA A 667 -4.04 10.40 -17.69
CA ALA A 667 -4.60 11.17 -18.79
C ALA A 667 -5.00 10.30 -20.00
N ARG A 668 -4.25 9.21 -20.27
CA ARG A 668 -4.59 8.25 -21.33
C ARG A 668 -5.83 7.42 -20.96
N VAL A 669 -5.93 6.92 -19.72
CA VAL A 669 -7.12 6.17 -19.27
C VAL A 669 -8.37 7.07 -19.22
N GLU A 670 -8.25 8.32 -18.78
CA GLU A 670 -9.37 9.27 -18.75
C GLU A 670 -9.87 9.63 -20.15
N ARG A 671 -8.99 9.66 -21.15
CA ARG A 671 -9.32 10.02 -22.54
C ARG A 671 -10.01 8.88 -23.29
N ASP A 672 -9.48 7.67 -23.17
CA ASP A 672 -10.03 6.48 -23.80
C ASP A 672 -9.73 5.25 -22.93
N SER A 673 -10.78 4.64 -22.39
CA SER A 673 -10.65 3.45 -21.55
C SER A 673 -10.06 2.27 -22.33
N SER A 674 -10.35 2.13 -23.63
CA SER A 674 -9.93 0.96 -24.41
C SER A 674 -8.42 0.91 -24.59
N SER A 675 -7.82 1.97 -25.14
CA SER A 675 -6.36 2.09 -25.23
C SER A 675 -5.70 2.31 -23.87
N GLY A 676 -6.37 3.01 -22.95
CA GLY A 676 -5.89 3.27 -21.60
C GLY A 676 -5.63 2.02 -20.78
N LYS A 677 -6.48 0.99 -20.92
CA LYS A 677 -6.29 -0.32 -20.27
C LYS A 677 -4.96 -0.98 -20.63
N ARG A 678 -4.59 -0.96 -21.92
CA ARG A 678 -3.33 -1.53 -22.41
C ARG A 678 -2.11 -0.80 -21.85
N VAL A 679 -2.17 0.54 -21.84
CA VAL A 679 -1.13 1.40 -21.26
C VAL A 679 -0.97 1.12 -19.77
N LEU A 680 -2.08 1.07 -19.04
CA LEU A 680 -2.09 0.77 -17.61
C LEU A 680 -1.53 -0.62 -17.32
N ALA A 681 -1.88 -1.62 -18.13
CA ALA A 681 -1.36 -2.97 -18.01
C ALA A 681 0.15 -3.04 -18.27
N LYS A 682 0.66 -2.30 -19.27
CA LYS A 682 2.10 -2.26 -19.57
C LYS A 682 2.88 -1.56 -18.47
N VAL A 683 2.39 -0.43 -17.96
CA VAL A 683 3.04 0.25 -16.83
C VAL A 683 2.98 -0.59 -15.56
N MET A 684 1.92 -1.37 -15.34
CA MET A 684 1.89 -2.37 -14.28
C MET A 684 2.99 -3.43 -14.49
N GLN A 685 3.16 -3.96 -15.71
CA GLN A 685 4.23 -4.91 -16.02
C GLN A 685 5.62 -4.34 -15.74
N MET A 686 5.89 -3.09 -16.15
CA MET A 686 7.15 -2.41 -15.89
C MET A 686 7.35 -2.15 -14.38
N ALA A 687 6.30 -1.75 -13.67
CA ALA A 687 6.34 -1.52 -12.22
C ALA A 687 6.61 -2.81 -11.42
N CYS A 688 6.05 -3.95 -11.87
CA CYS A 688 6.29 -5.25 -11.26
C CYS A 688 7.67 -5.84 -11.58
N ASN A 689 8.31 -5.37 -12.65
CA ASN A 689 9.62 -5.85 -13.11
C ASN A 689 10.58 -4.67 -13.33
N PRO A 690 10.86 -3.85 -12.31
CA PRO A 690 11.51 -2.57 -12.50
C PRO A 690 12.99 -2.67 -12.87
N TYR A 691 13.61 -3.85 -12.71
CA TYR A 691 15.04 -4.08 -12.96
C TYR A 691 15.37 -4.57 -14.38
N GLU A 692 14.35 -5.01 -15.13
CA GLU A 692 14.49 -5.49 -16.51
C GLU A 692 15.08 -4.40 -17.41
N PRO A 693 15.80 -4.78 -18.49
CA PRO A 693 16.46 -3.85 -19.41
C PRO A 693 15.48 -3.13 -20.36
N TRP A 694 14.42 -2.54 -19.79
CA TRP A 694 13.36 -1.83 -20.52
C TRP A 694 13.91 -0.78 -21.48
N GLY A 695 13.30 -0.71 -22.67
CA GLY A 695 13.72 0.18 -23.74
C GLY A 695 15.08 -0.18 -24.32
N ALA A 696 15.36 -1.49 -24.44
CA ALA A 696 16.58 -2.04 -24.99
C ALA A 696 17.85 -1.46 -24.31
N GLU A 697 17.90 -1.51 -22.97
CA GLU A 697 19.08 -1.06 -22.22
C GLU A 697 20.32 -1.88 -22.64
N ASN A 698 21.41 -1.18 -22.99
CA ASN A 698 22.66 -1.76 -23.49
C ASN A 698 22.54 -2.53 -24.81
N ASP A 699 21.51 -2.24 -25.59
CA ASP A 699 21.44 -2.68 -26.98
C ASP A 699 22.32 -1.79 -27.86
N GLU A 700 23.14 -2.41 -28.72
CA GLU A 700 24.03 -1.72 -29.65
C GLU A 700 23.30 -1.15 -30.88
N ARG A 701 22.04 -1.55 -31.11
CA ARG A 701 21.22 -1.03 -32.20
C ARG A 701 21.02 0.49 -32.04
N PRO A 702 21.17 1.27 -33.13
CA PRO A 702 20.84 2.69 -33.09
C PRO A 702 19.36 2.89 -32.77
N GLU A 703 19.03 4.00 -32.11
CA GLU A 703 17.65 4.30 -31.69
C GLU A 703 16.63 4.26 -32.86
N SER A 704 17.07 4.57 -34.08
CA SER A 704 16.25 4.45 -35.29
C SER A 704 15.72 3.04 -35.55
N GLU A 705 16.47 2.01 -35.17
CA GLU A 705 16.17 0.58 -35.40
C GLU A 705 15.30 -0.05 -34.30
N LEU A 706 15.10 0.65 -33.18
CA LEU A 706 14.19 0.19 -32.13
C LEU A 706 12.75 0.28 -32.60
N ASP A 707 11.94 -0.68 -32.17
CA ASP A 707 10.50 -0.63 -32.44
C ASP A 707 9.82 0.49 -31.63
N LYS A 708 8.51 0.70 -31.90
CA LYS A 708 7.75 1.79 -31.27
C LYS A 708 7.55 1.57 -29.76
N GLU A 709 7.44 0.32 -29.33
CA GLU A 709 7.26 -0.02 -27.91
C GLU A 709 8.57 0.19 -27.16
N GLU A 710 9.69 -0.31 -27.68
CA GLU A 710 11.04 -0.12 -27.12
C GLU A 710 11.40 1.36 -26.94
N LYS A 711 11.02 2.21 -27.91
CA LYS A 711 11.22 3.68 -27.83
C LYS A 711 10.42 4.30 -26.70
N GLU A 712 9.15 3.92 -26.56
CA GLU A 712 8.30 4.42 -25.49
C GLU A 712 8.75 3.90 -24.12
N GLU A 713 9.15 2.63 -24.00
CA GLU A 713 9.73 2.09 -22.76
C GLU A 713 10.97 2.88 -22.34
N ARG A 714 11.86 3.18 -23.31
CA ARG A 714 13.05 3.98 -23.07
C ARG A 714 12.70 5.38 -22.56
N ARG A 715 11.66 6.01 -23.11
CA ARG A 715 11.13 7.30 -22.64
C ARG A 715 10.59 7.20 -21.22
N TYR A 716 9.82 6.16 -20.91
CA TYR A 716 9.24 5.90 -19.58
C TYR A 716 10.29 5.62 -18.49
N CYS A 717 11.47 5.13 -18.86
CA CYS A 717 12.61 5.02 -17.95
C CYS A 717 13.35 6.36 -17.68
N GLY A 718 13.03 7.42 -18.41
CA GLY A 718 13.67 8.73 -18.29
C GLY A 718 13.08 9.65 -17.22
N LEU A 719 13.72 10.82 -17.05
CA LEU A 719 13.28 11.89 -16.14
C LEU A 719 11.98 12.58 -16.57
N GLY A 720 11.56 12.44 -17.84
CA GLY A 720 10.44 13.18 -18.40
C GLY A 720 10.74 14.66 -18.59
N GLU A 721 9.69 15.48 -18.72
CA GLU A 721 9.84 16.93 -18.92
C GLU A 721 10.25 17.64 -17.62
N LYS A 722 11.16 18.63 -17.72
CA LYS A 722 11.65 19.39 -16.57
C LYS A 722 10.56 20.03 -15.70
N LYS A 723 9.44 20.42 -16.30
CA LYS A 723 8.30 21.03 -15.59
C LYS A 723 7.60 20.09 -14.60
N MET A 724 7.82 18.78 -14.75
CA MET A 724 7.24 17.74 -13.89
C MET A 724 8.19 17.29 -12.78
N LEU A 725 9.44 17.76 -12.78
CA LEU A 725 10.41 17.42 -11.74
C LEU A 725 9.97 18.00 -10.40
N GLY A 726 9.85 17.14 -9.40
CA GLY A 726 9.39 17.51 -8.08
C GLY A 726 7.91 17.93 -8.02
N PHE A 727 7.10 17.48 -8.98
CA PHE A 727 5.67 17.74 -9.01
C PHE A 727 4.98 17.23 -7.74
N GLN A 728 4.32 18.16 -7.04
CA GLN A 728 3.55 17.86 -5.83
C GLN A 728 2.11 17.49 -6.20
N CYS A 729 1.72 16.27 -5.91
CA CYS A 729 0.36 15.81 -6.21
C CYS A 729 -0.64 16.27 -5.15
N SER A 730 -1.91 16.39 -5.57
CA SER A 730 -3.00 16.65 -4.63
C SER A 730 -3.41 15.40 -3.85
N CYS A 731 -3.58 15.56 -2.53
CA CYS A 731 -4.24 14.59 -1.66
C CYS A 731 -5.72 14.40 -1.97
N SER A 732 -6.33 15.24 -2.82
CA SER A 732 -7.77 15.28 -3.09
C SER A 732 -8.26 13.95 -3.64
N SER A 733 -8.52 13.02 -2.75
CA SER A 733 -8.97 11.67 -3.03
C SER A 733 -10.46 11.64 -2.82
#